data_AF-A0A1Q6FSU3-F1
#
_entry.id   AF-A0A1Q6FSU3-F1
#
_cell.length_a   1.000
_cell.length_b   1.000
_cell.length_c   1.000
_cell.angle_alpha   90.00
_cell.angle_beta   90.00
_cell.angle_gamma   90.00
#
_symmetry.space_group_name_H-M   'P 1'
#
loop_
_entity.id
_entity.type
_entity.pdbx_description
1 polymer ?
#
loop_
_entity_poly.entity_id
_entity_poly.type
_entity_poly.pdbx_seq_one_letter_code
_entity_poly.pdbx_strand_id
1 'polypeptide(L)'
;MTALETLQRYWGYDRFRPMQEEIISAALGGGDVLAILPTGGGKSVCFQVPALMKDGIAVVVTPLVALMKDQVENLAARGIRALCVHSGMDRREIDTALNNAAYGDFKFLYVSPERLSTSLFRSYLEVMKVCYIVVDEAHCISQWGYDFRPDYLQIAAMRVLVDAPVIALTATATPEVARDIADKLARPAGAAVPVRSPGASGGLRVQDAGTPAQASGACHGFTILRSGFERPNLSYIVRRCEDKAGQLLAICNAVQGSGIVYLRSRKGCEELSARLAAEGVEASFYHAGLPSEERTLRQNAWKQGSIRVMVCTNAFGMGIDKPDVRFVVHMSLPESPEAYFQEAGRAGRDGLRSWAVLLWNSGDVQSIRMLQRLSFPEPEYIEDIYQKIHVYAGIPYGGGEGAQVKFGLGDFCSRFSLKANEVFHALKYLGMSGHLSYCEDVERPTRVRILASRDALYDIDLPDARLVTLLEAMIRSYPGIFSFIVSVDEQRLARRCSVDIPTLRQLLYALSVEHVIRYIPCSSDDVVILHHARLMPGNLDLQPDRYRFLKDSFTRRSDAMLSYAQRTDRCRSRLLLEYFGQEETSDCGHCDVCLSDGHLEDRVREYFASNPGAGFDQFALYCADPASGMPRKALSVCRSLIDSGEIPV
;
A
#
# COMPACT_ATOMS: atom_id res chain seq x y z
N MET A 1 26.73 -12.45 -18.17
CA MET A 1 26.74 -12.17 -16.73
C MET A 1 25.72 -13.09 -16.09
N THR A 2 26.10 -13.83 -15.06
CA THR A 2 25.18 -14.67 -14.28
C THR A 2 24.27 -13.81 -13.40
N ALA A 3 23.21 -14.41 -12.84
CA ALA A 3 22.33 -13.71 -11.90
C ALA A 3 23.09 -13.25 -10.65
N LEU A 4 23.99 -14.09 -10.13
CA LEU A 4 24.82 -13.76 -8.96
C LEU A 4 25.83 -12.65 -9.27
N GLU A 5 26.49 -12.68 -10.43
CA GLU A 5 27.39 -11.60 -10.87
C GLU A 5 26.63 -10.26 -11.00
N THR A 6 25.38 -10.30 -11.48
CA THR A 6 24.52 -9.11 -11.57
C THR A 6 24.17 -8.58 -10.19
N LEU A 7 23.82 -9.48 -9.25
CA LEU A 7 23.57 -9.13 -7.85
C LEU A 7 24.78 -8.46 -7.21
N GLN A 8 25.96 -9.07 -7.36
CA GLN A 8 27.19 -8.57 -6.78
C GLN A 8 27.59 -7.23 -7.39
N ARG A 9 27.45 -7.06 -8.72
CA ARG A 9 27.81 -5.82 -9.42
C ARG A 9 26.98 -4.61 -8.96
N TYR A 10 25.67 -4.76 -8.84
CA TYR A 10 24.77 -3.63 -8.60
C TYR A 10 24.33 -3.46 -7.14
N TRP A 11 24.29 -4.55 -6.36
CA TRP A 11 23.89 -4.53 -4.95
C TRP A 11 25.04 -4.84 -3.98
N GLY A 12 26.17 -5.38 -4.46
CA GLY A 12 27.30 -5.74 -3.59
C GLY A 12 27.03 -6.94 -2.68
N TYR A 13 26.03 -7.76 -3.00
CA TYR A 13 25.71 -8.96 -2.21
C TYR A 13 26.36 -10.20 -2.80
N ASP A 14 27.05 -10.97 -1.95
CA ASP A 14 27.76 -12.19 -2.36
C ASP A 14 26.86 -13.44 -2.41
N ARG A 15 25.61 -13.33 -1.94
CA ARG A 15 24.63 -14.42 -1.95
C ARG A 15 23.20 -13.91 -2.02
N PHE A 16 22.33 -14.71 -2.63
CA PHE A 16 20.89 -14.52 -2.58
C PHE A 16 20.34 -14.81 -1.18
N ARG A 17 19.25 -14.13 -0.82
CA ARG A 17 18.41 -14.54 0.32
C ARG A 17 17.62 -15.79 -0.07
N PRO A 18 17.11 -16.57 0.92
CA PRO A 18 16.27 -17.74 0.64
C PRO A 18 15.19 -17.43 -0.40
N MET A 19 14.96 -18.35 -1.33
CA MET A 19 13.99 -18.29 -2.44
C MET A 19 14.27 -17.27 -3.56
N GLN A 20 15.14 -16.28 -3.37
CA GLN A 20 15.38 -15.28 -4.42
C GLN A 20 15.97 -15.92 -5.68
N GLU A 21 16.92 -16.83 -5.54
CA GLU A 21 17.56 -17.52 -6.66
C GLU A 21 16.55 -18.36 -7.47
N GLU A 22 15.66 -19.07 -6.79
CA GLU A 22 14.62 -19.88 -7.43
C GLU A 22 13.62 -19.01 -8.19
N ILE A 23 13.21 -17.87 -7.61
CA ILE A 23 12.31 -16.91 -8.27
C ILE A 23 12.97 -16.29 -9.50
N ILE A 24 14.23 -15.87 -9.38
CA ILE A 24 14.99 -15.29 -10.49
C ILE A 24 15.18 -16.32 -11.60
N SER A 25 15.51 -17.56 -11.25
CA SER A 25 15.69 -18.66 -12.21
C SER A 25 14.38 -18.98 -12.93
N ALA A 26 13.26 -19.05 -12.21
CA ALA A 26 11.94 -19.24 -12.80
C ALA A 26 11.58 -18.10 -13.77
N ALA A 27 11.85 -16.84 -13.38
CA ALA A 27 11.59 -15.67 -14.22
C ALA A 27 12.49 -15.63 -15.48
N LEU A 28 13.76 -16.02 -15.35
CA LEU A 28 14.68 -16.13 -16.49
C LEU A 28 14.29 -17.25 -17.45
N GLY A 29 13.69 -18.33 -16.94
CA GLY A 29 13.10 -19.42 -17.73
C GLY A 29 11.97 -18.99 -18.66
N GLY A 30 11.44 -17.77 -18.51
CA GLY A 30 10.46 -17.17 -19.43
C GLY A 30 9.00 -17.47 -19.12
N GLY A 31 8.71 -18.20 -18.04
CA GLY A 31 7.36 -18.41 -17.53
C GLY A 31 6.85 -17.24 -16.68
N ASP A 32 5.54 -17.26 -16.42
CA ASP A 32 4.93 -16.34 -15.46
C ASP A 32 5.19 -16.82 -14.03
N VAL A 33 5.58 -15.91 -13.13
CA VAL A 33 5.93 -16.23 -11.75
C VAL A 33 5.09 -15.42 -10.77
N LEU A 34 4.55 -16.10 -9.76
CA LEU A 34 3.95 -15.46 -8.58
C LEU A 34 4.82 -15.78 -7.37
N ALA A 35 5.52 -14.77 -6.87
CA ALA A 35 6.39 -14.86 -5.71
C ALA A 35 5.71 -14.29 -4.46
N ILE A 36 5.54 -15.12 -3.43
CA ILE A 36 5.00 -14.72 -2.14
C ILE A 36 6.15 -14.76 -1.12
N LEU A 37 6.62 -13.57 -0.74
CA LEU A 37 7.82 -13.36 0.06
C LEU A 37 7.51 -12.39 1.22
N PRO A 38 7.85 -12.70 2.48
CA PRO A 38 7.54 -11.84 3.61
C PRO A 38 8.14 -10.44 3.45
N THR A 39 7.60 -9.49 4.21
CA THR A 39 8.16 -8.13 4.28
C THR A 39 9.66 -8.18 4.60
N GLY A 40 10.48 -7.50 3.79
CA GLY A 40 11.94 -7.56 3.91
C GLY A 40 12.61 -8.74 3.20
N GLY A 41 11.89 -9.64 2.52
CA GLY A 41 12.45 -10.76 1.74
C GLY A 41 13.23 -10.34 0.49
N GLY A 42 13.35 -9.04 0.20
CA GLY A 42 14.05 -8.52 -0.98
C GLY A 42 13.30 -8.78 -2.29
N LYS A 43 11.98 -8.55 -2.30
CA LYS A 43 11.11 -8.68 -3.48
C LYS A 43 11.66 -7.94 -4.70
N SER A 44 12.18 -6.73 -4.52
CA SER A 44 12.69 -5.91 -5.63
C SER A 44 13.80 -6.59 -6.42
N VAL A 45 14.73 -7.27 -5.73
CA VAL A 45 15.83 -8.02 -6.37
C VAL A 45 15.29 -9.12 -7.28
N CYS A 46 14.17 -9.75 -6.91
CA CYS A 46 13.58 -10.87 -7.64
C CYS A 46 13.09 -10.51 -9.03
N PHE A 47 12.78 -9.23 -9.31
CA PHE A 47 12.46 -8.76 -10.65
C PHE A 47 13.54 -7.85 -11.25
N GLN A 48 14.31 -7.13 -10.42
CA GLN A 48 15.35 -6.20 -10.90
C GLN A 48 16.53 -6.94 -11.54
N VAL A 49 17.00 -8.04 -10.92
CA VAL A 49 18.08 -8.87 -11.47
C VAL A 49 17.69 -9.49 -12.83
N PRO A 50 16.57 -10.23 -12.96
CA PRO A 50 16.22 -10.83 -14.25
C PRO A 50 15.91 -9.77 -15.31
N ALA A 51 15.32 -8.62 -14.93
CA ALA A 51 15.14 -7.52 -15.86
C ALA A 51 16.48 -7.04 -16.42
N LEU A 52 17.49 -6.75 -15.59
CA LEU A 52 18.83 -6.32 -16.01
C LEU A 52 19.52 -7.31 -16.96
N MET A 53 19.17 -8.60 -16.88
CA MET A 53 19.76 -9.66 -17.69
C MET A 53 19.09 -9.85 -19.06
N LYS A 54 17.90 -9.30 -19.30
CA LYS A 54 17.19 -9.38 -20.59
C LYS A 54 17.24 -8.06 -21.34
N ASP A 55 17.22 -8.08 -22.67
CA ASP A 55 17.07 -6.85 -23.46
C ASP A 55 15.65 -6.29 -23.39
N GLY A 56 15.53 -4.97 -23.31
CA GLY A 56 14.25 -4.26 -23.21
C GLY A 56 14.03 -3.63 -21.84
N ILE A 57 12.83 -3.13 -21.61
CA ILE A 57 12.43 -2.42 -20.39
C ILE A 57 11.45 -3.26 -19.56
N ALA A 58 11.59 -3.24 -18.24
CA ALA A 58 10.61 -3.83 -17.33
C ALA A 58 9.58 -2.76 -16.92
N VAL A 59 8.30 -3.05 -17.16
CA VAL A 59 7.20 -2.18 -16.73
C VAL A 59 6.73 -2.67 -15.36
N VAL A 60 6.91 -1.83 -14.33
CA VAL A 60 6.63 -2.17 -12.92
C VAL A 60 5.36 -1.46 -12.47
N VAL A 61 4.28 -2.20 -12.28
CA VAL A 61 3.03 -1.70 -11.74
C VAL A 61 3.07 -1.76 -10.22
N THR A 62 2.85 -0.64 -9.55
CA THR A 62 2.92 -0.55 -8.08
C THR A 62 1.97 0.54 -7.57
N PRO A 63 1.30 0.39 -6.40
CA PRO A 63 0.16 1.24 -6.05
C PRO A 63 0.55 2.60 -5.48
N LEU A 64 1.83 2.84 -5.19
CA LEU A 64 2.26 3.98 -4.39
C LEU A 64 3.34 4.81 -5.04
N VAL A 65 2.98 6.06 -5.31
CA VAL A 65 3.87 7.06 -5.90
C VAL A 65 5.14 7.28 -5.07
N ALA A 66 5.04 7.33 -3.74
CA ALA A 66 6.22 7.51 -2.88
C ALA A 66 7.21 6.35 -3.02
N LEU A 67 6.71 5.11 -3.11
CA LEU A 67 7.55 3.93 -3.33
C LEU A 67 8.18 3.95 -4.71
N MET A 68 7.46 4.37 -5.74
CA MET A 68 8.01 4.51 -7.10
C MET A 68 9.22 5.46 -7.11
N LYS A 69 9.08 6.63 -6.47
CA LYS A 69 10.16 7.63 -6.38
C LYS A 69 11.37 7.08 -5.62
N ASP A 70 11.15 6.50 -4.45
CA ASP A 70 12.22 5.87 -3.66
C ASP A 70 12.94 4.77 -4.47
N GLN A 71 12.23 3.95 -5.28
CA GLN A 71 12.84 2.92 -6.11
C GLN A 71 13.66 3.51 -7.27
N VAL A 72 13.13 4.53 -7.94
CA VAL A 72 13.84 5.21 -9.04
C VAL A 72 15.13 5.86 -8.53
N GLU A 73 15.08 6.56 -7.40
CA GLU A 73 16.27 7.16 -6.76
C GLU A 73 17.29 6.10 -6.35
N ASN A 74 16.84 4.99 -5.75
CA ASN A 74 17.70 3.88 -5.38
C ASN A 74 18.39 3.23 -6.59
N LEU A 75 17.68 3.05 -7.69
CA LEU A 75 18.26 2.51 -8.93
C LEU A 75 19.24 3.51 -9.54
N ALA A 76 18.89 4.79 -9.58
CA ALA A 76 19.76 5.85 -10.09
C ALA A 76 21.08 5.95 -9.30
N ALA A 77 21.02 5.85 -7.97
CA ALA A 77 22.21 5.81 -7.11
C ALA A 77 23.15 4.62 -7.40
N ARG A 78 22.64 3.56 -8.04
CA ARG A 78 23.39 2.37 -8.47
C ARG A 78 23.77 2.42 -9.96
N GLY A 79 23.59 3.55 -10.62
CA GLY A 79 23.86 3.72 -12.04
C GLY A 79 22.84 3.03 -12.97
N ILE A 80 21.67 2.65 -12.45
CA ILE A 80 20.60 2.03 -13.23
C ILE A 80 19.55 3.09 -13.56
N ARG A 81 19.30 3.32 -14.85
CA ARG A 81 18.30 4.29 -15.29
C ARG A 81 16.89 3.74 -15.17
N ALA A 82 16.06 4.45 -14.40
CA ALA A 82 14.65 4.14 -14.17
C ALA A 82 13.80 5.41 -14.29
N LEU A 83 12.53 5.24 -14.63
CA LEU A 83 11.53 6.31 -14.75
C LEU A 83 10.29 5.94 -13.94
N CYS A 84 9.46 6.94 -13.61
CA CYS A 84 8.14 6.72 -13.05
C CYS A 84 7.07 7.54 -13.79
N VAL A 85 5.86 6.99 -13.89
CA VAL A 85 4.65 7.65 -14.44
C VAL A 85 3.50 7.46 -13.46
N HIS A 86 2.97 8.56 -12.90
CA HIS A 86 1.92 8.50 -11.88
C HIS A 86 0.83 9.59 -12.03
N SER A 87 -0.22 9.52 -11.22
CA SER A 87 -1.36 10.45 -11.22
C SER A 87 -0.97 11.91 -11.00
N GLY A 88 -0.01 12.18 -10.11
CA GLY A 88 0.49 13.55 -9.83
C GLY A 88 1.42 14.19 -10.88
N MET A 89 1.62 13.62 -12.07
CA MET A 89 2.42 14.22 -13.14
C MET A 89 1.54 14.91 -14.18
N ASP A 90 2.04 15.99 -14.79
CA ASP A 90 1.36 16.66 -15.89
C ASP A 90 1.49 15.88 -17.21
N ARG A 91 0.69 16.25 -18.22
CA ARG A 91 0.66 15.54 -19.50
C ARG A 91 2.00 15.57 -20.24
N ARG A 92 2.76 16.66 -20.14
CA ARG A 92 4.04 16.84 -20.84
C ARG A 92 5.14 16.02 -20.16
N GLU A 93 5.15 15.99 -18.83
CA GLU A 93 6.03 15.15 -18.03
C GLU A 93 5.80 13.67 -18.34
N ILE A 94 4.53 13.24 -18.40
CA ILE A 94 4.15 11.87 -18.75
C ILE A 94 4.61 11.52 -20.16
N ASP A 95 4.32 12.37 -21.14
CA ASP A 95 4.71 12.13 -22.54
C ASP A 95 6.23 12.02 -22.67
N THR A 96 6.98 12.91 -21.99
CA THR A 96 8.45 12.86 -21.96
C THR A 96 8.97 11.57 -21.33
N ALA A 97 8.40 11.15 -20.19
CA ALA A 97 8.79 9.91 -19.53
C ALA A 97 8.49 8.67 -20.38
N LEU A 98 7.31 8.61 -21.01
CA LEU A 98 6.92 7.48 -21.87
C LEU A 98 7.75 7.43 -23.16
N ASN A 99 8.06 8.59 -23.76
CA ASN A 99 8.95 8.68 -24.90
C ASN A 99 10.35 8.14 -24.56
N ASN A 100 10.91 8.59 -23.43
CA ASN A 100 12.18 8.09 -22.92
C ASN A 100 12.14 6.59 -22.59
N ALA A 101 11.02 6.08 -22.08
CA ALA A 101 10.86 4.66 -21.82
C ALA A 101 10.78 3.81 -23.10
N ALA A 102 10.18 4.34 -24.16
CA ALA A 102 10.03 3.64 -25.44
C ALA A 102 11.30 3.67 -26.30
N TYR A 103 12.00 4.81 -26.34
CA TYR A 103 13.11 5.04 -27.26
C TYR A 103 14.45 5.32 -26.59
N GLY A 104 14.43 5.67 -25.30
CA GLY A 104 15.64 5.89 -24.51
C GLY A 104 16.19 4.61 -23.91
N ASP A 105 17.41 4.68 -23.40
CA ASP A 105 18.09 3.54 -22.78
C ASP A 105 17.76 3.47 -21.28
N PHE A 106 16.50 3.15 -20.98
CA PHE A 106 15.97 2.99 -19.64
C PHE A 106 15.61 1.53 -19.37
N LYS A 107 15.86 1.09 -18.13
CA LYS A 107 15.71 -0.32 -17.74
C LYS A 107 14.40 -0.62 -17.03
N PHE A 108 13.88 0.37 -16.29
CA PHE A 108 12.66 0.24 -15.51
C PHE A 108 11.74 1.42 -15.76
N LEU A 109 10.46 1.13 -15.98
CA LEU A 109 9.38 2.12 -15.97
C LEU A 109 8.40 1.74 -14.87
N TYR A 110 8.39 2.49 -13.77
CA TYR A 110 7.40 2.35 -12.72
C TYR A 110 6.11 3.07 -13.12
N VAL A 111 4.96 2.42 -13.01
CA VAL A 111 3.66 2.98 -13.42
C VAL A 111 2.62 2.76 -12.32
N SER A 112 1.83 3.80 -12.02
CA SER A 112 0.69 3.63 -11.12
C SER A 112 -0.49 2.96 -11.86
N PRO A 113 -1.28 2.07 -11.20
CA PRO A 113 -2.31 1.26 -11.85
C PRO A 113 -3.32 2.07 -12.67
N GLU A 114 -3.74 3.23 -12.16
CA GLU A 114 -4.71 4.11 -12.80
C GLU A 114 -4.22 4.68 -14.15
N ARG A 115 -2.91 4.63 -14.44
CA ARG A 115 -2.34 5.08 -15.72
C ARG A 115 -2.39 4.03 -16.82
N LEU A 116 -2.59 2.76 -16.48
CA LEU A 116 -2.58 1.63 -17.44
C LEU A 116 -3.73 1.71 -18.47
N SER A 117 -4.85 2.33 -18.10
CA SER A 117 -6.02 2.49 -18.98
C SER A 117 -5.90 3.68 -19.94
N THR A 118 -4.92 4.57 -19.74
CA THR A 118 -4.81 5.81 -20.52
C THR A 118 -4.37 5.54 -21.96
N SER A 119 -4.95 6.30 -22.91
CA SER A 119 -4.63 6.15 -24.35
C SER A 119 -3.16 6.43 -24.65
N LEU A 120 -2.57 7.43 -23.99
CA LEU A 120 -1.16 7.78 -24.16
C LEU A 120 -0.23 6.65 -23.70
N PHE A 121 -0.50 6.02 -22.56
CA PHE A 121 0.28 4.89 -22.09
C PHE A 121 0.19 3.71 -23.07
N ARG A 122 -1.03 3.36 -23.51
CA ARG A 122 -1.26 2.27 -24.46
C ARG A 122 -0.54 2.47 -25.79
N SER A 123 -0.55 3.69 -26.34
CA SER A 123 0.12 3.96 -27.62
C SER A 123 1.65 3.81 -27.53
N TYR A 124 2.27 4.21 -26.40
CA TYR A 124 3.70 3.98 -26.19
C TYR A 124 4.04 2.53 -25.88
N LEU A 125 3.16 1.81 -25.17
CA LEU A 125 3.36 0.41 -24.82
C LEU A 125 3.51 -0.47 -26.08
N GLU A 126 2.74 -0.20 -27.15
CA GLU A 126 2.81 -0.95 -28.42
C GLU A 126 4.18 -0.86 -29.12
N VAL A 127 4.88 0.27 -28.96
CA VAL A 127 6.20 0.49 -29.57
C VAL A 127 7.36 0.13 -28.62
N MET A 128 7.09 0.03 -27.33
CA MET A 128 8.08 -0.27 -26.29
C MET A 128 8.54 -1.73 -26.34
N LYS A 129 9.86 -1.97 -26.28
CA LYS A 129 10.43 -3.33 -26.16
C LYS A 129 10.34 -3.79 -24.71
N VAL A 130 9.19 -4.29 -24.29
CA VAL A 130 8.96 -4.76 -22.91
C VAL A 130 9.56 -6.15 -22.70
N CYS A 131 10.41 -6.32 -21.68
CA CYS A 131 11.01 -7.61 -21.33
C CYS A 131 10.29 -8.34 -20.19
N TYR A 132 9.66 -7.59 -19.28
CA TYR A 132 8.87 -8.11 -18.16
C TYR A 132 7.73 -7.16 -17.82
N ILE A 133 6.60 -7.75 -17.43
CA ILE A 133 5.54 -7.08 -16.70
C ILE A 133 5.74 -7.43 -15.23
N VAL A 134 6.06 -6.45 -14.40
CA VAL A 134 6.21 -6.66 -12.96
C VAL A 134 4.98 -6.12 -12.26
N VAL A 135 4.38 -6.94 -11.40
CA VAL A 135 3.24 -6.55 -10.57
C VAL A 135 3.66 -6.59 -9.12
N ASP A 136 3.92 -5.43 -8.55
CA ASP A 136 4.20 -5.28 -7.13
C ASP A 136 2.89 -5.19 -6.33
N GLU A 137 2.93 -5.61 -5.07
CA GLU A 137 1.75 -5.75 -4.20
C GLU A 137 0.57 -6.46 -4.89
N ALA A 138 0.87 -7.60 -5.54
CA ALA A 138 -0.08 -8.33 -6.40
C ALA A 138 -1.38 -8.75 -5.69
N HIS A 139 -1.41 -8.79 -4.34
CA HIS A 139 -2.63 -9.01 -3.58
C HIS A 139 -3.74 -7.97 -3.87
N CYS A 140 -3.39 -6.79 -4.37
CA CYS A 140 -4.35 -5.77 -4.79
C CYS A 140 -5.23 -6.19 -5.98
N ILE A 141 -4.81 -7.17 -6.78
CA ILE A 141 -5.62 -7.73 -7.87
C ILE A 141 -6.81 -8.52 -7.34
N SER A 142 -6.61 -9.21 -6.22
CA SER A 142 -7.55 -10.19 -5.75
C SER A 142 -8.69 -9.52 -4.98
N GLN A 143 -9.93 -9.89 -5.30
CA GLN A 143 -11.08 -9.46 -4.52
C GLN A 143 -11.10 -10.08 -3.11
N TRP A 144 -10.37 -11.18 -2.92
CA TRP A 144 -10.12 -11.83 -1.65
C TRP A 144 -9.01 -11.12 -0.85
N GLY A 145 -8.22 -10.26 -1.52
CA GLY A 145 -7.19 -9.43 -0.92
C GLY A 145 -7.76 -8.38 0.04
N TYR A 146 -6.96 -7.94 1.00
CA TYR A 146 -7.36 -6.92 1.99
C TYR A 146 -7.31 -5.49 1.47
N ASP A 147 -6.53 -5.22 0.43
CA ASP A 147 -6.44 -3.93 -0.28
C ASP A 147 -6.75 -4.08 -1.77
N PHE A 148 -7.95 -4.57 -2.12
CA PHE A 148 -8.37 -4.74 -3.52
C PHE A 148 -8.43 -3.38 -4.26
N ARG A 149 -7.77 -3.31 -5.42
CA ARG A 149 -7.71 -2.11 -6.28
C ARG A 149 -8.14 -2.48 -7.71
N PRO A 150 -9.33 -2.06 -8.16
CA PRO A 150 -9.86 -2.39 -9.49
C PRO A 150 -8.91 -2.06 -10.65
N ASP A 151 -8.13 -0.99 -10.55
CA ASP A 151 -7.20 -0.55 -11.61
C ASP A 151 -6.13 -1.60 -11.94
N TYR A 152 -5.78 -2.50 -11.01
CA TYR A 152 -4.87 -3.61 -11.28
C TYR A 152 -5.43 -4.61 -12.30
N LEU A 153 -6.75 -4.71 -12.45
CA LEU A 153 -7.37 -5.59 -13.45
C LEU A 153 -7.02 -5.16 -14.89
N GLN A 154 -6.58 -3.91 -15.09
CA GLN A 154 -6.13 -3.41 -16.39
C GLN A 154 -4.82 -4.07 -16.87
N ILE A 155 -4.08 -4.73 -15.98
CA ILE A 155 -2.85 -5.46 -16.34
C ILE A 155 -3.16 -6.58 -17.33
N ALA A 156 -4.33 -7.25 -17.20
CA ALA A 156 -4.75 -8.28 -18.15
C ALA A 156 -4.89 -7.73 -19.58
N ALA A 157 -5.41 -6.51 -19.73
CA ALA A 157 -5.50 -5.84 -21.03
C ALA A 157 -4.12 -5.48 -21.59
N MET A 158 -3.17 -5.09 -20.73
CA MET A 158 -1.78 -4.85 -21.11
C MET A 158 -1.09 -6.13 -21.63
N ARG A 159 -1.38 -7.31 -21.06
CA ARG A 159 -0.84 -8.59 -21.55
C ARG A 159 -1.26 -8.94 -22.98
N VAL A 160 -2.35 -8.36 -23.49
CA VAL A 160 -2.79 -8.55 -24.89
C VAL A 160 -1.90 -7.76 -25.85
N LEU A 161 -1.36 -6.62 -25.41
CA LEU A 161 -0.58 -5.70 -26.25
C LEU A 161 0.91 -6.06 -26.29
N VAL A 162 1.42 -6.70 -25.24
CA VAL A 162 2.85 -7.07 -25.14
C VAL A 162 3.03 -8.54 -24.81
N ASP A 163 3.88 -9.22 -25.58
CA ASP A 163 4.28 -10.60 -25.32
C ASP A 163 5.45 -10.64 -24.34
N ALA A 164 5.17 -10.32 -23.08
CA ALA A 164 6.14 -10.35 -21.99
C ALA A 164 5.67 -11.25 -20.83
N PRO A 165 6.59 -12.01 -20.20
CA PRO A 165 6.29 -12.76 -18.98
C PRO A 165 5.99 -11.83 -17.80
N VAL A 166 5.14 -12.32 -16.90
CA VAL A 166 4.71 -11.61 -15.68
C VAL A 166 5.52 -12.08 -14.48
N ILE A 167 6.03 -11.14 -13.69
CA ILE A 167 6.56 -11.40 -12.34
C ILE A 167 5.66 -10.67 -11.35
N ALA A 168 4.77 -11.41 -10.68
CA ALA A 168 3.90 -10.88 -9.64
C ALA A 168 4.50 -11.14 -8.26
N LEU A 169 4.54 -10.12 -7.39
CA LEU A 169 5.13 -10.22 -6.07
C LEU A 169 4.19 -9.66 -5.00
N THR A 170 4.09 -10.34 -3.85
CA THR A 170 3.32 -9.83 -2.70
C THR A 170 3.95 -10.27 -1.37
N ALA A 171 3.76 -9.45 -0.32
CA ALA A 171 4.14 -9.78 1.05
C ALA A 171 3.26 -10.86 1.67
N THR A 172 1.96 -10.74 1.42
CA THR A 172 0.90 -11.46 2.10
C THR A 172 -0.10 -11.94 1.06
N ALA A 173 -0.35 -13.24 1.05
CA ALA A 173 -1.40 -13.85 0.24
C ALA A 173 -1.74 -15.22 0.84
N THR A 174 -3.02 -15.43 1.15
CA THR A 174 -3.54 -16.75 1.48
C THR A 174 -3.57 -17.64 0.23
N PRO A 175 -3.75 -18.97 0.36
CA PRO A 175 -3.84 -19.86 -0.79
C PRO A 175 -4.97 -19.51 -1.78
N GLU A 176 -6.07 -18.95 -1.31
CA GLU A 176 -7.19 -18.47 -2.13
C GLU A 176 -6.81 -17.22 -2.92
N VAL A 177 -6.22 -16.23 -2.24
CA VAL A 177 -5.73 -14.99 -2.85
C VAL A 177 -4.68 -15.29 -3.92
N ALA A 178 -3.73 -16.18 -3.65
CA ALA A 178 -2.69 -16.54 -4.60
C ALA A 178 -3.24 -17.15 -5.89
N ARG A 179 -4.28 -18.00 -5.80
CA ARG A 179 -4.94 -18.58 -6.97
C ARG A 179 -5.68 -17.52 -7.77
N ASP A 180 -6.44 -16.66 -7.10
CA ASP A 180 -7.18 -15.57 -7.77
C ASP A 180 -6.23 -14.56 -8.45
N ILE A 181 -5.08 -14.24 -7.86
CA ILE A 181 -4.03 -13.42 -8.52
C ILE A 181 -3.58 -14.08 -9.82
N ALA A 182 -3.23 -15.37 -9.78
CA ALA A 182 -2.76 -16.10 -10.95
C ALA A 182 -3.84 -16.16 -12.04
N ASP A 183 -5.09 -16.41 -11.66
CA ASP A 183 -6.22 -16.50 -12.60
C ASP A 183 -6.52 -15.15 -13.26
N LYS A 184 -6.50 -14.04 -12.51
CA LYS A 184 -6.73 -12.69 -13.04
C LYS A 184 -5.58 -12.17 -13.89
N LEU A 185 -4.36 -12.61 -13.62
CA LEU A 185 -3.19 -12.26 -14.43
C LEU A 185 -2.98 -13.22 -15.60
N ALA A 186 -3.66 -14.37 -15.66
CA ALA A 186 -3.50 -15.34 -16.73
C ALA A 186 -3.72 -14.69 -18.10
N ARG A 187 -3.01 -15.19 -19.12
CA ARG A 187 -3.21 -14.71 -20.50
C ARG A 187 -4.64 -15.03 -20.93
N PRO A 188 -5.38 -14.08 -21.52
CA PRO A 188 -6.71 -14.37 -22.05
C PRO A 188 -6.62 -15.45 -23.13
N ALA A 189 -7.46 -16.48 -23.02
CA ALA A 189 -7.48 -17.61 -23.95
C ALA A 189 -7.80 -17.14 -25.37
N GLY A 190 -6.97 -17.53 -26.35
CA GLY A 190 -7.19 -17.24 -27.78
C GLY A 190 -6.55 -15.96 -28.33
N ALA A 191 -5.77 -15.21 -27.55
CA ALA A 191 -5.00 -14.08 -28.07
C ALA A 191 -3.82 -14.60 -28.92
N ALA A 192 -3.94 -14.52 -30.25
CA ALA A 192 -2.84 -14.78 -31.17
C ALA A 192 -1.68 -13.81 -30.86
N VAL A 193 -0.50 -14.37 -30.58
CA VAL A 193 0.72 -13.60 -30.37
C VAL A 193 1.07 -12.88 -31.68
N PRO A 194 1.22 -11.54 -31.70
CA PRO A 194 1.81 -10.86 -32.84
C PRO A 194 3.29 -11.25 -32.92
N VAL A 195 3.61 -12.26 -33.72
CA VAL A 195 5.00 -12.64 -33.99
C VAL A 195 5.64 -11.52 -34.81
N ARG A 196 6.50 -10.71 -34.18
CA ARG A 196 7.37 -9.76 -34.90
C ARG A 196 8.50 -10.53 -35.57
N SER A 197 8.35 -10.82 -36.87
CA SER A 197 9.47 -11.27 -37.71
C SER A 197 10.19 -10.05 -38.30
N PRO A 198 11.51 -9.91 -38.15
CA PRO A 198 12.26 -8.97 -38.96
C PRO A 198 12.45 -9.57 -40.36
N GLY A 199 11.62 -9.14 -41.30
CA GLY A 199 11.83 -9.28 -42.74
C GLY A 199 11.92 -10.71 -43.30
N ALA A 200 10.81 -11.25 -43.80
CA ALA A 200 10.77 -12.09 -45.00
C ALA A 200 9.31 -12.38 -45.40
N SER A 201 9.00 -12.17 -46.66
CA SER A 201 7.78 -12.61 -47.34
C SER A 201 7.68 -14.13 -47.37
N GLY A 202 6.55 -14.71 -46.91
CA GLY A 202 6.11 -16.04 -47.31
C GLY A 202 5.54 -16.95 -46.22
N GLY A 203 4.26 -17.28 -46.34
CA GLY A 203 3.67 -18.57 -45.91
C GLY A 203 3.41 -18.77 -44.42
N LEU A 204 2.15 -18.58 -44.00
CA LEU A 204 1.64 -18.99 -42.69
C LEU A 204 1.71 -20.53 -42.56
N ARG A 205 2.42 -21.05 -41.55
CA ARG A 205 2.26 -22.44 -41.07
C ARG A 205 1.93 -22.43 -39.59
N VAL A 206 0.79 -23.01 -39.27
CA VAL A 206 0.33 -23.31 -37.91
C VAL A 206 1.01 -24.61 -37.48
N GLN A 207 1.64 -24.64 -36.30
CA GLN A 207 2.06 -25.87 -35.64
C GLN A 207 1.27 -26.04 -34.35
N ASP A 208 0.58 -27.17 -34.24
CA ASP A 208 -0.15 -27.59 -33.05
C ASP A 208 0.82 -28.04 -31.96
N ALA A 209 0.64 -27.51 -30.74
CA ALA A 209 1.43 -27.89 -29.58
C ALA A 209 0.89 -29.19 -28.97
N GLY A 210 1.75 -30.21 -28.94
CA GLY A 210 1.53 -31.47 -28.23
C GLY A 210 1.46 -31.28 -26.70
N THR A 211 0.70 -32.18 -26.08
CA THR A 211 0.41 -32.30 -24.65
C THR A 211 1.67 -32.45 -23.77
N PRO A 212 1.76 -31.78 -22.60
CA PRO A 212 2.74 -32.12 -21.58
C PRO A 212 2.16 -32.98 -20.45
N ALA A 213 2.98 -33.93 -20.02
CA ALA A 213 2.78 -34.84 -18.91
C ALA A 213 2.95 -34.17 -17.53
N GLN A 214 2.41 -34.85 -16.51
CA GLN A 214 2.20 -34.43 -15.12
C GLN A 214 3.51 -34.28 -14.29
N ALA A 215 3.67 -33.13 -13.60
CA ALA A 215 4.19 -32.99 -12.22
C ALA A 215 4.27 -31.50 -11.80
N SER A 216 3.99 -31.20 -10.52
CA SER A 216 3.94 -29.89 -9.84
C SER A 216 2.69 -29.03 -10.13
N GLY A 217 2.08 -28.49 -9.06
CA GLY A 217 0.78 -27.81 -9.05
C GLY A 217 0.77 -26.45 -9.75
N ALA A 218 0.93 -26.45 -11.07
CA ALA A 218 0.72 -25.30 -11.94
C ALA A 218 -0.78 -25.02 -12.07
N CYS A 219 -1.25 -23.90 -11.53
CA CYS A 219 -2.53 -23.32 -11.90
C CYS A 219 -2.30 -22.33 -13.05
N HIS A 220 -2.99 -22.52 -14.18
CA HIS A 220 -3.11 -21.56 -15.28
C HIS A 220 -1.79 -20.93 -15.80
N GLY A 221 -0.68 -21.69 -15.81
CA GLY A 221 0.60 -21.27 -16.40
C GLY A 221 1.52 -20.42 -15.52
N PHE A 222 1.14 -20.15 -14.26
CA PHE A 222 2.01 -19.49 -13.28
C PHE A 222 2.79 -20.50 -12.44
N THR A 223 4.10 -20.25 -12.26
CA THR A 223 4.90 -20.90 -11.21
C THR A 223 4.71 -20.12 -9.90
N ILE A 224 4.02 -20.71 -8.92
CA ILE A 224 3.81 -20.11 -7.60
C ILE A 224 4.94 -20.55 -6.67
N LEU A 225 5.75 -19.58 -6.21
CA LEU A 225 6.85 -19.80 -5.27
C LEU A 225 6.54 -19.07 -3.96
N ARG A 226 6.64 -19.80 -2.85
CA ARG A 226 6.35 -19.29 -1.50
C ARG A 226 7.52 -19.57 -0.59
N SER A 227 8.05 -18.54 0.06
CA SER A 227 8.99 -18.72 1.16
C SER A 227 8.27 -19.04 2.47
N GLY A 228 9.01 -19.56 3.46
CA GLY A 228 8.57 -19.56 4.85
C GLY A 228 8.12 -18.16 5.29
N PHE A 229 6.95 -18.04 5.93
CA PHE A 229 6.50 -16.78 6.53
C PHE A 229 7.13 -16.56 7.92
N GLU A 230 7.78 -17.59 8.48
CA GLU A 230 8.37 -17.51 9.80
C GLU A 230 9.49 -16.47 9.89
N ARG A 231 9.48 -15.72 10.98
CA ARG A 231 10.48 -14.70 11.33
C ARG A 231 11.06 -15.04 12.69
N PRO A 232 12.12 -15.88 12.77
CA PRO A 232 12.65 -16.37 14.05
C PRO A 232 13.24 -15.26 14.92
N ASN A 233 13.57 -14.11 14.32
CA ASN A 233 14.06 -12.94 15.03
C ASN A 233 12.95 -12.00 15.56
N LEU A 234 11.68 -12.26 15.22
CA LEU A 234 10.56 -11.39 15.58
C LEU A 234 9.66 -12.04 16.64
N SER A 235 9.66 -11.47 17.84
CA SER A 235 8.78 -11.91 18.93
C SER A 235 7.42 -11.21 18.86
N TYR A 236 6.35 -11.97 18.64
CA TYR A 236 4.97 -11.50 18.74
C TYR A 236 4.50 -11.49 20.20
N ILE A 237 3.94 -10.37 20.65
CA ILE A 237 3.44 -10.15 22.00
C ILE A 237 2.05 -9.53 21.91
N VAL A 238 1.06 -10.11 22.57
CA VAL A 238 -0.29 -9.55 22.64
C VAL A 238 -0.62 -9.27 24.10
N ARG A 239 -1.02 -8.04 24.42
CA ARG A 239 -1.37 -7.65 25.79
C ARG A 239 -2.72 -6.95 25.82
N ARG A 240 -3.59 -7.47 26.67
CA ARG A 240 -4.78 -6.73 27.09
C ARG A 240 -4.36 -5.65 28.09
N CYS A 241 -4.64 -4.39 27.80
CA CYS A 241 -4.20 -3.27 28.61
C CYS A 241 -5.16 -2.08 28.49
N GLU A 242 -5.59 -1.52 29.62
CA GLU A 242 -6.41 -0.30 29.64
C GLU A 242 -5.54 0.96 29.47
N ASP A 243 -4.43 1.09 30.20
CA ASP A 243 -3.45 2.17 29.99
C ASP A 243 -2.42 1.82 28.91
N LYS A 244 -2.88 1.82 27.66
CA LYS A 244 -2.01 1.52 26.51
C LYS A 244 -0.86 2.51 26.36
N ALA A 245 -1.08 3.78 26.68
CA ALA A 245 -0.07 4.83 26.50
C ALA A 245 1.07 4.70 27.52
N GLY A 246 0.76 4.40 28.80
CA GLY A 246 1.77 4.06 29.79
C GLY A 246 2.55 2.79 29.41
N GLN A 247 1.85 1.77 28.90
CA GLN A 247 2.50 0.55 28.40
C GLN A 247 3.43 0.82 27.21
N LEU A 248 3.04 1.71 26.28
CA LEU A 248 3.90 2.13 25.17
C LEU A 248 5.14 2.87 25.67
N LEU A 249 4.99 3.77 26.63
CA LEU A 249 6.12 4.49 27.23
C LEU A 249 7.11 3.52 27.89
N ALA A 250 6.61 2.52 28.62
CA ALA A 250 7.44 1.46 29.19
C ALA A 250 8.21 0.68 28.12
N ILE A 251 7.59 0.38 26.98
CA ILE A 251 8.26 -0.27 25.83
C ILE A 251 9.34 0.65 25.26
N CYS A 252 9.02 1.94 25.06
CA CYS A 252 9.97 2.92 24.56
C CYS A 252 11.16 3.11 25.51
N ASN A 253 10.99 2.94 26.82
CA ASN A 253 12.11 3.05 27.76
C ASN A 253 12.93 1.75 27.84
N ALA A 254 12.28 0.59 27.72
CA ALA A 254 12.94 -0.71 27.83
C ALA A 254 13.71 -1.14 26.56
N VAL A 255 13.19 -0.80 25.37
CA VAL A 255 13.74 -1.29 24.10
C VAL A 255 14.45 -0.17 23.35
N GLN A 256 15.79 -0.18 23.34
CA GLN A 256 16.57 0.79 22.58
C GLN A 256 16.41 0.61 21.06
N GLY A 257 16.70 1.67 20.29
CA GLY A 257 16.59 1.71 18.83
C GLY A 257 15.26 2.25 18.30
N SER A 258 15.10 2.22 16.97
CA SER A 258 13.96 2.83 16.28
C SER A 258 12.68 1.99 16.40
N GLY A 259 11.55 2.69 16.51
CA GLY A 259 10.24 2.08 16.65
C GLY A 259 9.18 2.66 15.73
N ILE A 260 8.14 1.88 15.47
CA ILE A 260 6.93 2.29 14.75
C ILE A 260 5.72 2.04 15.67
N VAL A 261 4.79 2.98 15.72
CA VAL A 261 3.57 2.89 16.53
C VAL A 261 2.35 3.13 15.64
N TYR A 262 1.50 2.11 15.47
CA TYR A 262 0.31 2.18 14.64
C TYR A 262 -0.95 2.58 15.42
N LEU A 263 -1.68 3.55 14.87
CA LEU A 263 -3.02 3.99 15.30
C LEU A 263 -3.99 4.06 14.12
N ARG A 264 -5.28 4.12 14.44
CA ARG A 264 -6.34 4.27 13.42
C ARG A 264 -6.60 5.71 13.00
N SER A 265 -6.45 6.68 13.90
CA SER A 265 -6.86 8.08 13.66
C SER A 265 -5.66 9.00 13.43
N ARG A 266 -5.80 9.96 12.50
CA ARG A 266 -4.79 11.00 12.21
C ARG A 266 -4.52 11.84 13.48
N LYS A 267 -5.59 12.36 14.07
CA LYS A 267 -5.59 13.10 15.33
C LYS A 267 -4.90 12.33 16.48
N GLY A 268 -5.17 11.03 16.61
CA GLY A 268 -4.55 10.20 17.64
C GLY A 268 -3.04 10.03 17.44
N CYS A 269 -2.55 10.04 16.19
CA CYS A 269 -1.12 10.03 15.92
C CYS A 269 -0.44 11.31 16.41
N GLU A 270 -1.04 12.46 16.13
CA GLU A 270 -0.55 13.77 16.58
C GLU A 270 -0.51 13.84 18.11
N GLU A 271 -1.64 13.55 18.77
CA GLU A 271 -1.76 13.58 20.24
C GLU A 271 -0.78 12.64 20.93
N LEU A 272 -0.67 11.39 20.46
CA LEU A 272 0.23 10.42 21.07
C LEU A 272 1.70 10.78 20.85
N SER A 273 2.07 11.29 19.68
CA SER A 273 3.44 11.74 19.42
C SER A 273 3.83 12.92 20.32
N ALA A 274 2.93 13.88 20.51
CA ALA A 274 3.15 15.01 21.42
C ALA A 274 3.31 14.54 22.86
N ARG A 275 2.49 13.57 23.30
CA ARG A 275 2.61 12.97 24.64
C ARG A 275 3.95 12.25 24.82
N LEU A 276 4.40 11.48 23.84
CA LEU A 276 5.72 10.81 23.89
C LEU A 276 6.87 11.82 23.95
N ALA A 277 6.78 12.91 23.17
CA ALA A 277 7.77 13.97 23.19
C ALA A 277 7.84 14.69 24.56
N ALA A 278 6.69 14.91 25.20
CA ALA A 278 6.63 15.49 26.55
C ALA A 278 7.30 14.60 27.62
N GLU A 279 7.30 13.29 27.42
CA GLU A 279 7.95 12.29 28.28
C GLU A 279 9.42 12.03 27.89
N GLY A 280 10.00 12.83 27.00
CA GLY A 280 11.41 12.75 26.60
C GLY A 280 11.72 11.72 25.52
N VAL A 281 10.72 11.14 24.86
CA VAL A 281 10.92 10.24 23.72
C VAL A 281 10.97 11.06 22.42
N GLU A 282 12.04 10.92 21.64
CA GLU A 282 12.15 11.52 20.30
C GLU A 282 11.12 10.89 19.33
N ALA A 283 9.91 11.44 19.33
CA ALA A 283 8.77 10.94 18.57
C ALA A 283 8.29 11.98 17.53
N SER A 284 7.91 11.49 16.35
CA SER A 284 7.18 12.26 15.33
C SER A 284 5.95 11.46 14.89
N PHE A 285 5.06 12.09 14.12
CA PHE A 285 3.91 11.44 13.54
C PHE A 285 3.92 11.42 12.01
N TYR A 286 3.15 10.50 11.41
CA TYR A 286 2.95 10.39 9.97
C TYR A 286 1.54 9.89 9.62
N HIS A 287 0.83 10.61 8.75
CA HIS A 287 -0.45 10.17 8.20
C HIS A 287 -0.74 10.83 6.84
N ALA A 288 -1.75 10.32 6.13
CA ALA A 288 -2.11 10.77 4.79
C ALA A 288 -2.48 12.26 4.70
N GLY A 289 -3.04 12.86 5.77
CA GLY A 289 -3.42 14.27 5.81
C GLY A 289 -2.26 15.27 5.90
N LEU A 290 -1.01 14.81 6.00
CA LEU A 290 0.16 15.70 5.95
C LEU A 290 0.49 16.07 4.50
N PRO A 291 0.92 17.32 4.22
CA PRO A 291 1.46 17.71 2.92
C PRO A 291 2.61 16.79 2.50
N SER A 292 2.77 16.58 1.18
CA SER A 292 3.77 15.62 0.67
C SER A 292 5.21 15.97 1.06
N GLU A 293 5.55 17.25 1.10
CA GLU A 293 6.88 17.72 1.53
C GLU A 293 7.14 17.39 3.00
N GLU A 294 6.15 17.62 3.87
CA GLU A 294 6.27 17.35 5.30
C GLU A 294 6.35 15.83 5.60
N ARG A 295 5.57 15.01 4.89
CA ARG A 295 5.68 13.55 4.95
C ARG A 295 7.10 13.08 4.63
N THR A 296 7.67 13.63 3.56
CA THR A 296 9.04 13.28 3.10
C THR A 296 10.08 13.70 4.14
N LEU A 297 9.97 14.92 4.67
CA LEU A 297 10.86 15.44 5.71
C LEU A 297 10.87 14.55 6.95
N ARG A 298 9.69 14.25 7.51
CA ARG A 298 9.54 13.44 8.72
C ARG A 298 9.99 11.99 8.50
N GLN A 299 9.67 11.41 7.34
CA GLN A 299 10.14 10.08 6.95
C GLN A 299 11.67 10.03 6.89
N ASN A 300 12.31 11.03 6.28
CA ASN A 300 13.77 11.07 6.15
C ASN A 300 14.46 11.27 7.50
N ALA A 301 13.93 12.12 8.38
CA ALA A 301 14.40 12.30 9.75
C ALA A 301 14.41 10.97 10.52
N TRP A 302 13.33 10.19 10.40
CA TRP A 302 13.24 8.86 11.03
C TRP A 302 14.18 7.82 10.37
N LYS A 303 14.30 7.82 9.03
CA LYS A 303 15.26 6.95 8.32
C LYS A 303 16.70 7.20 8.78
N GLN A 304 17.08 8.46 8.96
CA GLN A 304 18.41 8.91 9.40
C GLN A 304 18.66 8.72 10.91
N GLY A 305 17.63 8.42 11.69
CA GLY A 305 17.74 8.18 13.12
C GLY A 305 17.64 9.44 14.00
N SER A 306 17.36 10.61 13.43
CA SER A 306 17.11 11.84 14.21
C SER A 306 15.74 11.85 14.89
N ILE A 307 14.83 10.99 14.43
CA ILE A 307 13.60 10.66 15.14
C ILE A 307 13.64 9.16 15.44
N ARG A 308 13.47 8.82 16.71
CA ARG A 308 13.52 7.43 17.16
C ARG A 308 12.19 6.70 16.91
N VAL A 309 11.07 7.31 17.25
CA VAL A 309 9.74 6.68 17.21
C VAL A 309 8.85 7.39 16.19
N MET A 310 8.32 6.65 15.22
CA MET A 310 7.29 7.16 14.32
C MET A 310 5.91 6.66 14.73
N VAL A 311 5.01 7.59 15.04
CA VAL A 311 3.60 7.33 15.33
C VAL A 311 2.77 7.53 14.07
N CYS A 312 2.00 6.54 13.62
CA CYS A 312 1.42 6.61 12.30
C CYS A 312 0.13 5.83 12.11
N THR A 313 -0.61 6.20 11.07
CA THR A 313 -1.64 5.32 10.50
C THR A 313 -1.02 4.31 9.54
N ASN A 314 -1.84 3.41 8.99
CA ASN A 314 -1.44 2.48 7.92
C ASN A 314 -0.80 3.15 6.68
N ALA A 315 -0.95 4.47 6.53
CA ALA A 315 -0.29 5.27 5.49
C ALA A 315 1.24 5.26 5.61
N PHE A 316 1.79 5.08 6.82
CA PHE A 316 3.23 4.91 7.02
C PHE A 316 3.56 3.42 6.97
N GLY A 317 4.05 2.96 5.82
CA GLY A 317 4.43 1.57 5.75
C GLY A 317 4.96 1.14 4.41
N MET A 318 4.07 0.99 3.43
CA MET A 318 4.46 0.46 2.14
C MET A 318 5.59 1.33 1.53
N GLY A 319 6.72 0.70 1.23
CA GLY A 319 7.91 1.36 0.70
C GLY A 319 8.96 1.86 1.71
N ILE A 320 8.68 1.77 3.01
CA ILE A 320 9.67 2.08 4.03
C ILE A 320 10.63 0.91 4.17
N ASP A 321 11.92 1.18 3.98
CA ASP A 321 13.01 0.23 4.18
C ASP A 321 14.05 0.79 5.14
N LYS A 322 13.79 0.58 6.43
CA LYS A 322 14.76 0.77 7.52
C LYS A 322 15.07 -0.61 8.11
N PRO A 323 16.31 -1.12 8.01
CA PRO A 323 16.61 -2.50 8.39
C PRO A 323 16.54 -2.75 9.91
N ASP A 324 16.84 -1.72 10.69
CA ASP A 324 17.13 -1.75 12.13
C ASP A 324 15.95 -1.32 13.02
N VAL A 325 14.71 -1.55 12.58
CA VAL A 325 13.52 -1.30 13.41
C VAL A 325 13.43 -2.35 14.52
N ARG A 326 13.46 -1.92 15.78
CA ARG A 326 13.51 -2.81 16.95
C ARG A 326 12.14 -3.19 17.48
N PHE A 327 11.17 -2.29 17.39
CA PHE A 327 9.81 -2.62 17.81
C PHE A 327 8.76 -2.00 16.90
N VAL A 328 7.66 -2.73 16.72
CA VAL A 328 6.42 -2.26 16.11
C VAL A 328 5.32 -2.45 17.14
N VAL A 329 4.59 -1.38 17.47
CA VAL A 329 3.51 -1.41 18.46
C VAL A 329 2.20 -1.04 17.78
N HIS A 330 1.17 -1.85 17.96
CA HIS A 330 -0.19 -1.56 17.53
C HIS A 330 -1.01 -1.11 18.75
N MET A 331 -1.44 0.15 18.76
CA MET A 331 -2.26 0.73 19.83
C MET A 331 -3.76 0.42 19.65
N SER A 332 -4.12 -0.08 18.48
CA SER A 332 -5.46 -0.52 18.13
C SER A 332 -5.36 -1.82 17.35
N LEU A 333 -6.39 -2.66 17.45
CA LEU A 333 -6.48 -3.87 16.65
C LEU A 333 -6.51 -3.52 15.14
N PRO A 334 -5.61 -4.09 14.33
CA PRO A 334 -5.71 -4.05 12.87
C PRO A 334 -7.02 -4.65 12.36
N GLU A 335 -7.38 -4.34 11.12
CA GLU A 335 -8.63 -4.82 10.52
C GLU A 335 -8.56 -6.30 10.10
N SER A 336 -7.35 -6.83 9.94
CA SER A 336 -7.11 -8.21 9.54
C SER A 336 -5.71 -8.71 9.96
N PRO A 337 -5.49 -10.04 10.03
CA PRO A 337 -4.18 -10.63 10.27
C PRO A 337 -3.16 -10.28 9.17
N GLU A 338 -3.58 -10.08 7.92
CA GLU A 338 -2.70 -9.66 6.82
C GLU A 338 -2.09 -8.28 7.06
N ALA A 339 -2.93 -7.31 7.45
CA ALA A 339 -2.46 -5.97 7.82
C ALA A 339 -1.49 -6.04 9.00
N TYR A 340 -1.87 -6.76 10.07
CA TYR A 340 -1.01 -6.96 11.24
C TYR A 340 0.34 -7.59 10.87
N PHE A 341 0.34 -8.67 10.09
CA PHE A 341 1.54 -9.38 9.70
C PHE A 341 2.47 -8.52 8.84
N GLN A 342 1.91 -7.76 7.89
CA GLN A 342 2.69 -6.86 7.04
C GLN A 342 3.33 -5.72 7.86
N GLU A 343 2.57 -5.13 8.77
CA GLU A 343 2.99 -4.04 9.65
C GLU A 343 4.03 -4.51 10.69
N ALA A 344 3.77 -5.62 11.38
CA ALA A 344 4.68 -6.24 12.33
C ALA A 344 6.00 -6.67 11.66
N GLY A 345 5.93 -7.19 10.42
CA GLY A 345 7.08 -7.64 9.64
C GLY A 345 8.06 -6.53 9.23
N ARG A 346 7.77 -5.26 9.55
CA ARG A 346 8.68 -4.12 9.40
C ARG A 346 9.82 -4.14 10.41
N ALA A 347 9.61 -4.77 11.57
CA ALA A 347 10.65 -4.96 12.58
C ALA A 347 11.70 -5.98 12.12
N GLY A 348 12.95 -5.78 12.56
CA GLY A 348 14.03 -6.75 12.48
C GLY A 348 14.37 -7.23 11.08
N ARG A 349 14.44 -6.34 10.09
CA ARG A 349 14.83 -6.72 8.71
C ARG A 349 16.33 -7.00 8.58
N ASP A 350 17.12 -6.52 9.54
CA ASP A 350 18.53 -6.88 9.75
C ASP A 350 18.75 -8.28 10.34
N GLY A 351 17.67 -9.00 10.69
CA GLY A 351 17.73 -10.33 11.31
C GLY A 351 18.01 -10.30 12.81
N LEU A 352 18.15 -9.12 13.43
CA LEU A 352 18.34 -9.00 14.88
C LEU A 352 17.00 -9.09 15.62
N ARG A 353 17.10 -9.46 16.91
CA ARG A 353 15.91 -9.63 17.76
C ARG A 353 15.10 -8.35 17.84
N SER A 354 13.82 -8.47 17.54
CA SER A 354 12.87 -7.36 17.48
C SER A 354 11.48 -7.80 17.96
N TRP A 355 10.61 -6.84 18.30
CA TRP A 355 9.33 -7.12 18.95
C TRP A 355 8.14 -6.53 18.19
N ALA A 356 7.11 -7.35 17.97
CA ALA A 356 5.81 -6.91 17.49
C ALA A 356 4.80 -6.98 18.64
N VAL A 357 4.35 -5.83 19.12
CA VAL A 357 3.48 -5.72 20.30
C VAL A 357 2.09 -5.25 19.89
N LEU A 358 1.07 -6.03 20.19
CA LEU A 358 -0.33 -5.67 20.00
C LEU A 358 -0.97 -5.35 21.35
N LEU A 359 -1.35 -4.09 21.55
CA LEU A 359 -2.06 -3.64 22.74
C LEU A 359 -3.55 -3.50 22.44
N TRP A 360 -4.40 -4.16 23.23
CA TRP A 360 -5.85 -4.13 23.02
C TRP A 360 -6.64 -4.03 24.32
N ASN A 361 -7.87 -3.54 24.24
CA ASN A 361 -8.85 -3.54 25.31
C ASN A 361 -10.27 -3.85 24.77
N SER A 362 -11.25 -3.92 25.68
CA SER A 362 -12.64 -4.19 25.29
C SER A 362 -13.22 -3.14 24.34
N GLY A 363 -12.75 -1.89 24.40
CA GLY A 363 -13.13 -0.81 23.49
C GLY A 363 -12.73 -1.05 22.03
N ASP A 364 -11.55 -1.65 21.78
CA ASP A 364 -11.16 -2.00 20.41
C ASP A 364 -12.06 -3.08 19.81
N VAL A 365 -12.46 -4.06 20.61
CA VAL A 365 -13.36 -5.14 20.17
C VAL A 365 -14.70 -4.57 19.73
N GLN A 366 -15.24 -3.64 20.52
CA GLN A 366 -16.48 -2.94 20.15
C GLN A 366 -16.30 -2.09 18.89
N SER A 367 -15.15 -1.43 18.74
CA SER A 367 -14.83 -0.60 17.58
C SER A 367 -14.75 -1.43 16.29
N ILE A 368 -14.11 -2.61 16.31
CA ILE A 368 -14.08 -3.53 15.17
C ILE A 368 -15.48 -4.03 14.82
N ARG A 369 -16.28 -4.45 15.81
CA ARG A 369 -17.66 -4.91 15.57
C ARG A 369 -18.54 -3.80 14.99
N MET A 370 -18.38 -2.57 15.48
CA MET A 370 -19.07 -1.41 14.94
C MET A 370 -18.64 -1.14 13.50
N LEU A 371 -17.34 -1.25 13.19
CA LEU A 371 -16.82 -1.11 11.84
C LEU A 371 -17.37 -2.17 10.89
N GLN A 372 -17.44 -3.44 11.30
CA GLN A 372 -18.07 -4.52 10.51
C GLN A 372 -19.51 -4.15 10.13
N ARG A 373 -20.27 -3.56 11.07
CA ARG A 373 -21.65 -3.13 10.82
C ARG A 373 -21.75 -1.93 9.90
N LEU A 374 -20.89 -0.93 10.06
CA LEU A 374 -20.97 0.33 9.33
C LEU A 374 -20.31 0.27 7.94
N SER A 375 -19.34 -0.62 7.74
CA SER A 375 -18.59 -0.71 6.48
C SER A 375 -19.41 -1.25 5.31
N PHE A 376 -20.52 -1.91 5.60
CA PHE A 376 -21.42 -2.53 4.65
C PHE A 376 -22.87 -2.13 4.96
N PRO A 377 -23.29 -0.90 4.61
CA PRO A 377 -24.68 -0.45 4.71
C PRO A 377 -25.60 -1.27 3.79
N GLU A 378 -26.85 -1.50 4.20
CA GLU A 378 -27.79 -2.31 3.40
C GLU A 378 -27.95 -1.80 1.95
N PRO A 379 -28.11 -2.69 0.95
CA PRO A 379 -28.17 -2.30 -0.47
C PRO A 379 -29.22 -1.22 -0.77
N GLU A 380 -30.37 -1.26 -0.11
CA GLU A 380 -31.44 -0.26 -0.25
C GLU A 380 -30.96 1.13 0.20
N TYR A 381 -30.13 1.20 1.25
CA TYR A 381 -29.52 2.45 1.70
C TYR A 381 -28.49 2.96 0.68
N ILE A 382 -27.68 2.07 0.12
CA ILE A 382 -26.68 2.44 -0.90
C ILE A 382 -27.37 3.05 -2.14
N GLU A 383 -28.47 2.44 -2.58
CA GLU A 383 -29.28 2.97 -3.68
C GLU A 383 -29.92 4.33 -3.34
N ASP A 384 -30.45 4.48 -2.13
CA ASP A 384 -30.99 5.75 -1.65
C ASP A 384 -29.92 6.87 -1.63
N ILE A 385 -28.69 6.56 -1.19
CA ILE A 385 -27.56 7.49 -1.27
C ILE A 385 -27.25 7.87 -2.72
N TYR A 386 -27.20 6.90 -3.63
CA TYR A 386 -27.03 7.17 -5.06
C TYR A 386 -28.09 8.15 -5.59
N GLN A 387 -29.36 7.96 -5.24
CA GLN A 387 -30.44 8.87 -5.65
C GLN A 387 -30.29 10.26 -5.04
N LYS A 388 -29.96 10.34 -3.74
CA LYS A 388 -29.74 11.62 -3.03
C LYS A 388 -28.57 12.40 -3.59
N ILE A 389 -27.49 11.75 -4.03
CA ILE A 389 -26.36 12.42 -4.71
C ILE A 389 -26.84 13.14 -5.98
N HIS A 390 -27.67 12.49 -6.78
CA HIS A 390 -28.21 13.11 -8.00
C HIS A 390 -29.18 14.26 -7.69
N VAL A 391 -30.00 14.13 -6.64
CA VAL A 391 -30.86 15.21 -6.16
C VAL A 391 -30.03 16.38 -5.63
N TYR A 392 -28.96 16.10 -4.89
CA TYR A 392 -28.01 17.10 -4.40
C TYR A 392 -27.39 17.88 -5.56
N ALA A 393 -27.01 17.18 -6.63
CA ALA A 393 -26.42 17.72 -7.84
C ALA A 393 -27.41 18.42 -8.79
N GLY A 394 -28.73 18.25 -8.59
CA GLY A 394 -29.76 18.76 -9.50
C GLY A 394 -29.82 18.03 -10.84
N ILE A 395 -29.43 16.75 -10.90
CA ILE A 395 -29.36 15.97 -12.15
C ILE A 395 -30.66 15.18 -12.36
N PRO A 396 -31.37 15.37 -13.49
CA PRO A 396 -32.58 14.61 -13.81
C PRO A 396 -32.26 13.18 -14.27
N TYR A 397 -33.27 12.31 -14.31
CA TYR A 397 -33.14 10.95 -14.84
C TYR A 397 -32.69 10.96 -16.31
N GLY A 398 -31.79 10.05 -16.66
CA GLY A 398 -31.21 9.97 -18.01
C GLY A 398 -30.12 11.01 -18.32
N GLY A 399 -29.77 11.90 -17.38
CA GLY A 399 -28.68 12.86 -17.53
C GLY A 399 -27.51 12.59 -16.58
N GLY A 400 -26.44 13.38 -16.71
CA GLY A 400 -25.32 13.39 -15.74
C GLY A 400 -24.15 12.46 -16.03
N GLU A 401 -24.15 11.71 -17.15
CA GLU A 401 -23.01 10.90 -17.55
C GLU A 401 -21.74 11.75 -17.73
N GLY A 402 -20.65 11.36 -17.07
CA GLY A 402 -19.38 12.09 -17.07
C GLY A 402 -19.37 13.39 -16.27
N ALA A 403 -20.45 13.73 -15.57
CA ALA A 403 -20.53 14.97 -14.81
C ALA A 403 -19.62 14.91 -13.58
N GLN A 404 -18.95 16.05 -13.30
CA GLN A 404 -18.17 16.25 -12.08
C GLN A 404 -18.93 17.19 -11.15
N VAL A 405 -19.36 16.65 -10.01
CA VAL A 405 -20.18 17.34 -9.03
C VAL A 405 -19.31 17.69 -7.83
N LYS A 406 -19.28 18.98 -7.46
CA LYS A 406 -18.71 19.39 -6.17
C LYS A 406 -19.56 18.77 -5.05
N PHE A 407 -18.94 18.02 -4.15
CA PHE A 407 -19.65 17.22 -3.18
C PHE A 407 -19.06 17.40 -1.78
N GLY A 408 -19.65 18.26 -0.96
CA GLY A 408 -19.24 18.36 0.45
C GLY A 408 -19.94 17.28 1.27
N LEU A 409 -19.21 16.25 1.74
CA LEU A 409 -19.79 15.15 2.52
C LEU A 409 -20.57 15.67 3.75
N GLY A 410 -20.01 16.63 4.48
CA GLY A 410 -20.68 17.24 5.64
C GLY A 410 -21.99 17.95 5.28
N ASP A 411 -21.98 18.79 4.23
CA ASP A 411 -23.17 19.51 3.75
C ASP A 411 -24.25 18.56 3.23
N PHE A 412 -23.85 17.54 2.47
CA PHE A 412 -24.73 16.47 2.00
C PHE A 412 -25.39 15.75 3.18
N CYS A 413 -24.61 15.35 4.18
CA CYS A 413 -25.13 14.68 5.37
C CYS A 413 -26.10 15.57 6.16
N SER A 414 -25.79 16.85 6.34
CA SER A 414 -26.69 17.79 7.02
C SER A 414 -27.99 18.01 6.25
N ARG A 415 -27.93 18.13 4.92
CA ARG A 415 -29.10 18.36 4.07
C ARG A 415 -30.09 17.20 4.08
N PHE A 416 -29.60 15.97 4.19
CA PHE A 416 -30.43 14.75 4.15
C PHE A 416 -30.56 14.05 5.51
N SER A 417 -30.05 14.65 6.60
CA SER A 417 -30.04 14.08 7.95
C SER A 417 -29.39 12.69 8.02
N LEU A 418 -28.23 12.53 7.36
CA LEU A 418 -27.49 11.27 7.26
C LEU A 418 -26.24 11.28 8.15
N LYS A 419 -25.73 10.09 8.46
CA LYS A 419 -24.46 9.93 9.18
C LYS A 419 -23.29 9.81 8.21
N ALA A 420 -22.27 10.64 8.39
CA ALA A 420 -21.11 10.72 7.49
C ALA A 420 -20.42 9.38 7.23
N ASN A 421 -20.20 8.56 8.26
CA ASN A 421 -19.53 7.27 8.10
C ASN A 421 -20.32 6.28 7.23
N GLU A 422 -21.65 6.20 7.41
CA GLU A 422 -22.50 5.30 6.62
C GLU A 422 -22.55 5.76 5.15
N VAL A 423 -22.66 7.07 4.91
CA VAL A 423 -22.60 7.66 3.56
C VAL A 423 -21.25 7.41 2.90
N PHE A 424 -20.14 7.59 3.64
CA PHE A 424 -18.80 7.34 3.13
C PHE A 424 -18.63 5.88 2.66
N HIS A 425 -19.14 4.90 3.43
CA HIS A 425 -19.09 3.49 3.02
C HIS A 425 -20.01 3.19 1.82
N ALA A 426 -21.18 3.82 1.74
CA ALA A 426 -22.03 3.73 0.56
C ALA A 426 -21.35 4.29 -0.69
N LEU A 427 -20.72 5.47 -0.60
CA LEU A 427 -19.92 6.08 -1.67
C LEU A 427 -18.78 5.17 -2.12
N LYS A 428 -18.06 4.56 -1.16
CA LYS A 428 -16.98 3.61 -1.45
C LYS A 428 -17.49 2.40 -2.24
N TYR A 429 -18.64 1.85 -1.84
CA TYR A 429 -19.23 0.71 -2.54
C TYR A 429 -19.72 1.07 -3.95
N LEU A 430 -20.41 2.21 -4.11
CA LEU A 430 -20.81 2.74 -5.43
C LEU A 430 -19.61 2.99 -6.34
N GLY A 431 -18.46 3.35 -5.75
CA GLY A 431 -17.17 3.40 -6.41
C GLY A 431 -16.70 2.06 -6.96
N MET A 432 -16.75 1.02 -6.12
CA MET A 432 -16.32 -0.33 -6.48
C MET A 432 -17.23 -1.05 -7.46
N SER A 433 -18.53 -0.70 -7.49
CA SER A 433 -19.50 -1.21 -8.47
C SER A 433 -19.48 -0.42 -9.78
N GLY A 434 -18.74 0.70 -9.84
CA GLY A 434 -18.50 1.46 -11.07
C GLY A 434 -19.59 2.48 -11.41
N HIS A 435 -20.44 2.88 -10.46
CA HIS A 435 -21.48 3.87 -10.72
C HIS A 435 -20.98 5.31 -10.63
N LEU A 436 -20.03 5.56 -9.73
CA LEU A 436 -19.40 6.87 -9.54
C LEU A 436 -17.95 6.73 -9.09
N SER A 437 -17.21 7.83 -9.03
CA SER A 437 -15.94 7.92 -8.31
C SER A 437 -16.03 9.06 -7.31
N TYR A 438 -15.69 8.77 -6.05
CA TYR A 438 -15.54 9.78 -5.01
C TYR A 438 -14.05 10.13 -4.88
N CYS A 439 -13.71 11.38 -5.17
CA CYS A 439 -12.35 11.91 -5.11
C CYS A 439 -12.28 12.93 -3.97
N GLU A 440 -11.49 12.61 -2.95
CA GLU A 440 -11.22 13.50 -1.82
C GLU A 440 -10.11 14.50 -2.16
N ASP A 441 -10.18 15.70 -1.59
CA ASP A 441 -9.12 16.71 -1.64
C ASP A 441 -8.63 17.04 -3.07
N VAL A 442 -9.55 17.12 -4.04
CA VAL A 442 -9.18 17.47 -5.42
C VAL A 442 -8.74 18.93 -5.46
N GLU A 443 -7.43 19.15 -5.56
CA GLU A 443 -6.85 20.47 -5.70
C GLU A 443 -7.32 21.12 -7.00
N ARG A 444 -8.09 22.20 -6.85
CA ARG A 444 -8.37 23.14 -7.91
C ARG A 444 -7.35 24.25 -7.81
N PRO A 445 -6.45 24.39 -8.80
CA PRO A 445 -5.40 25.39 -8.71
C PRO A 445 -6.01 26.78 -8.72
N THR A 446 -5.28 27.74 -8.15
CA THR A 446 -5.65 29.15 -8.21
C THR A 446 -5.83 29.57 -9.66
N ARG A 447 -6.93 30.28 -9.93
CA ARG A 447 -7.27 30.76 -11.28
C ARG A 447 -7.50 32.25 -11.25
N VAL A 448 -6.89 32.95 -12.21
CA VAL A 448 -6.97 34.40 -12.32
C VAL A 448 -7.34 34.78 -13.74
N ARG A 449 -8.16 35.81 -13.87
CA ARG A 449 -8.35 36.56 -15.11
C ARG A 449 -8.20 38.04 -14.82
N ILE A 450 -7.48 38.78 -15.65
CA ILE A 450 -7.47 40.24 -15.58
C ILE A 450 -8.73 40.77 -16.27
N LEU A 451 -9.49 41.60 -15.56
CA LEU A 451 -10.73 42.19 -16.05
C LEU A 451 -10.49 43.53 -16.76
N ALA A 452 -9.45 44.26 -16.34
CA ALA A 452 -9.04 45.50 -16.98
C ALA A 452 -8.45 45.27 -18.39
N SER A 453 -8.71 46.19 -19.31
CA SER A 453 -8.01 46.22 -20.61
C SER A 453 -6.54 46.62 -20.40
N ARG A 454 -5.69 46.32 -21.38
CA ARG A 454 -4.26 46.65 -21.30
C ARG A 454 -4.01 48.15 -21.10
N ASP A 455 -4.82 49.00 -21.72
CA ASP A 455 -4.67 50.45 -21.64
C ASP A 455 -5.18 50.97 -20.29
N ALA A 456 -6.30 50.42 -19.78
CA ALA A 456 -6.87 50.83 -18.50
C ALA A 456 -6.00 50.47 -17.29
N LEU A 457 -5.11 49.47 -17.41
CA LEU A 457 -4.18 49.08 -16.34
C LEU A 457 -3.16 50.16 -15.98
N TYR A 458 -2.81 51.05 -16.93
CA TYR A 458 -1.88 52.15 -16.67
C TYR A 458 -2.48 53.28 -15.82
N ASP A 459 -3.81 53.39 -15.81
CA ASP A 459 -4.55 54.42 -15.09
C ASP A 459 -5.09 53.94 -13.73
N ILE A 460 -4.80 52.69 -13.33
CA ILE A 460 -5.22 52.15 -12.03
C ILE A 460 -4.21 52.60 -10.96
N ASP A 461 -4.65 53.51 -10.10
CA ASP A 461 -3.87 53.93 -8.93
C ASP A 461 -3.97 52.85 -7.83
N LEU A 462 -2.99 51.94 -7.82
CA LEU A 462 -2.91 50.88 -6.82
C LEU A 462 -2.14 51.40 -5.59
N PRO A 463 -2.70 51.29 -4.37
CA PRO A 463 -2.13 51.88 -3.16
C PRO A 463 -0.84 51.21 -2.67
N ASP A 464 -0.49 50.03 -3.21
CA ASP A 464 0.67 49.24 -2.79
C ASP A 464 1.50 48.80 -4.01
N ALA A 465 2.79 49.17 -4.03
CA ALA A 465 3.75 48.80 -5.08
C ALA A 465 3.88 47.29 -5.29
N ARG A 466 3.57 46.47 -4.28
CA ARG A 466 3.54 45.01 -4.38
C ARG A 466 2.39 44.51 -5.27
N LEU A 467 1.26 45.22 -5.32
CA LEU A 467 0.14 44.89 -6.22
C LEU A 467 0.52 45.11 -7.68
N VAL A 468 1.25 46.19 -7.97
CA VAL A 468 1.80 46.47 -9.31
C VAL A 468 2.78 45.39 -9.73
N THR A 469 3.72 45.04 -8.84
CA THR A 469 4.71 43.98 -9.07
C THR A 469 4.04 42.63 -9.37
N LEU A 470 3.00 42.29 -8.61
CA LEU A 470 2.21 41.08 -8.81
C LEU A 470 1.49 41.09 -10.17
N LEU A 471 0.89 42.21 -10.54
CA LEU A 471 0.16 42.35 -11.79
C LEU A 471 1.09 42.22 -13.01
N GLU A 472 2.26 42.88 -12.99
CA GLU A 472 3.30 42.69 -14.01
C GLU A 472 3.78 41.25 -14.09
N ALA A 473 4.02 40.61 -12.94
CA ALA A 473 4.44 39.22 -12.88
C ALA A 473 3.38 38.29 -13.51
N MET A 474 2.10 38.51 -13.25
CA MET A 474 1.01 37.74 -13.86
C MET A 474 0.96 37.92 -15.38
N ILE A 475 1.03 39.16 -15.87
CA ILE A 475 0.99 39.48 -17.31
C ILE A 475 2.17 38.82 -18.05
N ARG A 476 3.38 38.87 -17.50
CA ARG A 476 4.57 38.28 -18.12
C ARG A 476 4.60 36.74 -18.06
N SER A 477 3.94 36.13 -17.08
CA SER A 477 4.04 34.69 -16.82
C SER A 477 2.94 33.87 -17.46
N TYR A 478 1.76 34.45 -17.68
CA TYR A 478 0.55 33.71 -18.07
C TYR A 478 -0.08 34.31 -19.33
N PRO A 479 0.30 33.82 -20.53
CA PRO A 479 -0.32 34.24 -21.77
C PRO A 479 -1.84 34.00 -21.76
N GLY A 480 -2.60 34.93 -22.34
CA GLY A 480 -4.06 34.81 -22.45
C GLY A 480 -4.86 35.17 -21.19
N ILE A 481 -4.22 35.61 -20.10
CA ILE A 481 -4.86 35.95 -18.82
C ILE A 481 -5.90 37.10 -18.90
N PHE A 482 -5.90 37.88 -19.98
CA PHE A 482 -6.92 38.90 -20.25
C PHE A 482 -8.20 38.29 -20.87
N SER A 483 -8.02 37.30 -21.74
CA SER A 483 -9.09 36.69 -22.54
C SER A 483 -9.79 35.58 -21.78
N PHE A 484 -9.04 34.79 -21.02
CA PHE A 484 -9.53 33.59 -20.33
C PHE A 484 -9.12 33.57 -18.88
N ILE A 485 -9.82 32.75 -18.09
CA ILE A 485 -9.36 32.43 -16.75
C ILE A 485 -8.23 31.41 -16.84
N VAL A 486 -7.06 31.76 -16.31
CA VAL A 486 -5.84 30.96 -16.43
C VAL A 486 -5.45 30.43 -15.06
N SER A 487 -5.00 29.17 -15.01
CA SER A 487 -4.45 28.59 -13.80
C SER A 487 -3.06 29.17 -13.53
N VAL A 488 -2.84 29.62 -12.30
CA VAL A 488 -1.59 30.25 -11.86
C VAL A 488 -0.94 29.42 -10.76
N ASP A 489 0.39 29.27 -10.86
CA ASP A 489 1.24 28.67 -9.85
C ASP A 489 1.59 29.72 -8.79
N GLU A 490 1.06 29.54 -7.58
CA GLU A 490 1.27 30.43 -6.44
C GLU A 490 2.73 30.43 -5.98
N GLN A 491 3.42 29.30 -5.97
CA GLN A 491 4.81 29.25 -5.55
C GLN A 491 5.72 30.01 -6.51
N ARG A 492 5.45 29.91 -7.82
CA ARG A 492 6.21 30.63 -8.85
C ARG A 492 5.94 32.13 -8.78
N LEU A 493 4.69 32.55 -8.59
CA LEU A 493 4.34 33.96 -8.42
C LEU A 493 4.92 34.54 -7.13
N ALA A 494 4.80 33.83 -6.01
CA ALA A 494 5.35 34.22 -4.70
C ALA A 494 6.87 34.46 -4.79
N ARG A 495 7.61 33.50 -5.38
CA ARG A 495 9.06 33.64 -5.64
C ARG A 495 9.40 34.84 -6.51
N ARG A 496 8.64 35.08 -7.58
CA ARG A 496 8.86 36.23 -8.50
C ARG A 496 8.55 37.58 -7.85
N CYS A 497 7.59 37.63 -6.94
CA CYS A 497 7.22 38.84 -6.23
C CYS A 497 7.99 38.99 -4.90
N SER A 498 8.87 38.04 -4.57
CA SER A 498 9.62 38.00 -3.30
C SER A 498 8.74 38.09 -2.05
N VAL A 499 7.59 37.41 -2.08
CA VAL A 499 6.64 37.30 -0.96
C VAL A 499 6.40 35.84 -0.59
N ASP A 500 5.87 35.59 0.60
CA ASP A 500 5.36 34.27 0.97
C ASP A 500 3.95 34.01 0.38
N ILE A 501 3.51 32.75 0.40
CA ILE A 501 2.21 32.35 -0.16
C ILE A 501 1.03 33.05 0.55
N PRO A 502 1.00 33.16 1.89
CA PRO A 502 -0.06 33.91 2.58
C PRO A 502 -0.17 35.36 2.11
N THR A 503 0.94 36.08 1.99
CA THR A 503 0.95 37.46 1.51
C THR A 503 0.53 37.54 0.04
N LEU A 504 0.99 36.62 -0.82
CA LEU A 504 0.56 36.56 -2.22
C LEU A 504 -0.98 36.45 -2.33
N ARG A 505 -1.59 35.57 -1.53
CA ARG A 505 -3.06 35.38 -1.53
C ARG A 505 -3.80 36.64 -1.07
N GLN A 506 -3.26 37.36 -0.08
CA GLN A 506 -3.81 38.65 0.33
C GLN A 506 -3.75 39.69 -0.78
N LEU A 507 -2.64 39.77 -1.52
CA LEU A 507 -2.48 40.69 -2.65
C LEU A 507 -3.43 40.35 -3.81
N LEU A 508 -3.59 39.07 -4.14
CA LEU A 508 -4.56 38.60 -5.14
C LEU A 508 -6.00 38.93 -4.71
N TYR A 509 -6.31 38.77 -3.43
CA TYR A 509 -7.61 39.14 -2.89
C TYR A 509 -7.85 40.66 -2.99
N ALA A 510 -6.85 41.48 -2.63
CA ALA A 510 -6.93 42.93 -2.75
C ALA A 510 -7.18 43.39 -4.20
N LEU A 511 -6.41 42.86 -5.17
CA LEU A 511 -6.65 43.14 -6.60
C LEU A 511 -8.05 42.71 -7.07
N SER A 512 -8.62 41.67 -6.47
CA SER A 512 -9.97 41.20 -6.81
C SER A 512 -11.06 42.09 -6.21
N VAL A 513 -10.83 42.65 -5.01
CA VAL A 513 -11.74 43.62 -4.38
C VAL A 513 -11.77 44.93 -5.17
N GLU A 514 -10.62 45.37 -5.68
CA GLU A 514 -10.50 46.52 -6.59
C GLU A 514 -11.02 46.21 -8.02
N HIS A 515 -11.65 45.05 -8.23
CA HIS A 515 -12.19 44.58 -9.51
C HIS A 515 -11.20 44.56 -10.69
N VAL A 516 -9.89 44.63 -10.42
CA VAL A 516 -8.84 44.56 -11.45
C VAL A 516 -8.74 43.15 -12.01
N ILE A 517 -8.91 42.16 -11.14
CA ILE A 517 -8.87 40.75 -11.51
C ILE A 517 -10.12 40.02 -11.03
N ARG A 518 -10.46 38.93 -11.72
CA ARG A 518 -11.29 37.85 -11.19
C ARG A 518 -10.37 36.82 -10.59
N TYR A 519 -10.33 36.78 -9.26
CA TYR A 519 -9.56 35.79 -8.51
C TYR A 519 -10.46 34.64 -8.06
N ILE A 520 -10.04 33.41 -8.37
CA ILE A 520 -10.62 32.19 -7.80
C ILE A 520 -9.49 31.52 -7.02
N PRO A 521 -9.54 31.52 -5.68
CA PRO A 521 -8.50 30.95 -4.85
C PRO A 521 -8.40 29.43 -5.08
N CYS A 522 -7.22 28.88 -4.78
CA CYS A 522 -7.04 27.44 -4.68
C CYS A 522 -8.04 26.88 -3.66
N SER A 523 -8.76 25.83 -4.04
CA SER A 523 -9.61 25.08 -3.14
C SER A 523 -9.30 23.59 -3.28
N SER A 524 -9.31 22.89 -2.15
CA SER A 524 -9.44 21.44 -2.13
C SER A 524 -10.92 21.14 -1.94
N ASP A 525 -11.56 20.63 -2.98
CA ASP A 525 -12.97 20.25 -2.92
C ASP A 525 -13.08 18.74 -3.16
N ASP A 526 -13.94 18.09 -2.39
CA ASP A 526 -14.35 16.72 -2.66
C ASP A 526 -15.25 16.72 -3.90
N VAL A 527 -15.02 15.77 -4.82
CA VAL A 527 -15.71 15.67 -6.10
C VAL A 527 -16.28 14.28 -6.29
N VAL A 528 -17.53 14.22 -6.75
CA VAL A 528 -18.15 12.99 -7.26
C VAL A 528 -18.18 13.05 -8.78
N ILE A 529 -17.60 12.05 -9.43
CA ILE A 529 -17.63 11.85 -10.88
C ILE A 529 -18.65 10.76 -11.19
N LEU A 530 -19.61 11.03 -12.07
CA LEU A 530 -20.64 10.06 -12.44
C LEU A 530 -20.22 9.29 -13.70
N HIS A 531 -20.28 7.96 -13.67
CA HIS A 531 -19.81 7.12 -14.77
C HIS A 531 -20.88 6.79 -15.81
N HIS A 532 -22.16 6.99 -15.48
CA HIS A 532 -23.28 6.76 -16.37
C HIS A 532 -24.40 7.75 -16.10
N ALA A 533 -25.38 7.80 -17.00
CA ALA A 533 -26.59 8.58 -16.82
C ALA A 533 -27.36 8.13 -15.56
N ARG A 534 -28.06 9.07 -14.92
CA ARG A 534 -28.86 8.81 -13.71
C ARG A 534 -29.91 7.73 -13.97
N LEU A 535 -29.74 6.59 -13.32
CA LEU A 535 -30.67 5.47 -13.30
C LEU A 535 -31.88 5.71 -12.39
N MET A 536 -33.02 5.11 -12.76
CA MET A 536 -34.23 5.04 -11.94
C MET A 536 -34.02 4.11 -10.73
N PRO A 537 -34.77 4.30 -9.63
CA PRO A 537 -34.80 3.34 -8.53
C PRO A 537 -35.16 1.93 -9.03
N GLY A 538 -34.47 0.91 -8.51
CA GLY A 538 -34.55 -0.49 -8.92
C GLY A 538 -33.63 -0.89 -10.08
N ASN A 539 -33.09 0.07 -10.83
CA ASN A 539 -32.23 -0.19 -11.99
C ASN A 539 -30.73 -0.11 -11.67
N LEU A 540 -30.37 0.15 -10.40
CA LEU A 540 -28.99 0.22 -9.97
C LEU A 540 -28.44 -1.19 -9.70
N ASP A 541 -27.52 -1.67 -10.54
CA ASP A 541 -26.87 -2.97 -10.35
C ASP A 541 -25.79 -2.92 -9.26
N LEU A 542 -26.20 -3.19 -8.03
CA LEU A 542 -25.31 -3.27 -6.88
C LEU A 542 -24.58 -4.61 -6.74
N GLN A 543 -24.72 -5.54 -7.70
CA GLN A 543 -24.05 -6.85 -7.69
C GLN A 543 -24.20 -7.59 -6.35
N PRO A 544 -25.42 -8.08 -5.99
CA PRO A 544 -25.71 -8.59 -4.64
C PRO A 544 -24.79 -9.72 -4.17
N ASP A 545 -24.38 -10.62 -5.07
CA ASP A 545 -23.43 -11.70 -4.75
C ASP A 545 -22.06 -11.15 -4.36
N ARG A 546 -21.58 -10.13 -5.09
CA ARG A 546 -20.32 -9.45 -4.79
C ARG A 546 -20.40 -8.67 -3.48
N TYR A 547 -21.53 -8.02 -3.21
CA TYR A 547 -21.76 -7.33 -1.94
C TYR A 547 -21.65 -8.30 -0.75
N ARG A 548 -22.39 -9.42 -0.80
CA ARG A 548 -22.34 -10.47 0.23
C ARG A 548 -20.94 -11.01 0.41
N PHE A 549 -20.28 -11.33 -0.70
CA PHE A 549 -18.92 -11.84 -0.72
C PHE A 549 -17.92 -10.90 -0.01
N LEU A 550 -17.97 -9.60 -0.31
CA LEU A 550 -17.09 -8.60 0.30
C LEU A 550 -17.38 -8.44 1.81
N LYS A 551 -18.66 -8.43 2.19
CA LYS A 551 -19.10 -8.35 3.59
C LYS A 551 -18.62 -9.56 4.40
N ASP A 552 -18.81 -10.76 3.88
CA ASP A 552 -18.41 -12.01 4.54
C ASP A 552 -16.88 -12.11 4.66
N SER A 553 -16.15 -11.74 3.60
CA SER A 553 -14.68 -11.74 3.59
C SER A 553 -14.10 -10.73 4.57
N PHE A 554 -14.67 -9.52 4.66
CA PHE A 554 -14.28 -8.53 5.66
C PHE A 554 -14.53 -9.06 7.09
N THR A 555 -15.72 -9.61 7.32
CA THR A 555 -16.12 -10.13 8.63
C THR A 555 -15.21 -11.26 9.09
N ARG A 556 -14.96 -12.25 8.22
CA ARG A 556 -14.04 -13.37 8.48
C ARG A 556 -12.64 -12.91 8.88
N ARG A 557 -12.10 -11.90 8.19
CA ARG A 557 -10.77 -11.34 8.46
C ARG A 557 -10.72 -10.61 9.80
N SER A 558 -11.70 -9.74 10.06
CA SER A 558 -11.79 -9.03 11.34
C SER A 558 -11.99 -9.99 12.51
N ASP A 559 -12.79 -11.03 12.34
CA ASP A 559 -13.00 -12.06 13.38
C ASP A 559 -11.73 -12.90 13.61
N ALA A 560 -10.98 -13.21 12.55
CA ALA A 560 -9.68 -13.86 12.69
C ALA A 560 -8.69 -13.00 13.49
N MET A 561 -8.69 -11.68 13.28
CA MET A 561 -7.84 -10.76 14.05
C MET A 561 -8.28 -10.66 15.52
N LEU A 562 -9.59 -10.63 15.79
CA LEU A 562 -10.13 -10.68 17.15
C LEU A 562 -9.75 -11.98 17.85
N SER A 563 -9.89 -13.12 17.16
CA SER A 563 -9.48 -14.43 17.67
C SER A 563 -7.99 -14.46 17.99
N TYR A 564 -7.14 -13.97 17.07
CA TYR A 564 -5.70 -13.87 17.30
C TYR A 564 -5.36 -13.03 18.53
N ALA A 565 -6.06 -11.92 18.77
CA ALA A 565 -5.81 -11.07 19.93
C ALA A 565 -6.27 -11.68 21.27
N GLN A 566 -7.33 -12.49 21.24
CA GLN A 566 -7.98 -13.03 22.44
C GLN A 566 -7.45 -14.39 22.88
N ARG A 567 -6.98 -15.22 21.94
CA ARG A 567 -6.42 -16.54 22.26
C ARG A 567 -5.15 -16.41 23.11
N THR A 568 -4.92 -17.36 24.01
CA THR A 568 -3.72 -17.44 24.85
C THR A 568 -3.20 -18.87 25.00
N ASP A 569 -3.81 -19.81 24.29
CA ASP A 569 -3.64 -21.25 24.39
C ASP A 569 -2.71 -21.83 23.32
N ARG A 570 -2.34 -21.03 22.31
CA ARG A 570 -1.51 -21.46 21.19
C ARG A 570 -0.48 -20.40 20.84
N CYS A 571 0.67 -20.86 20.33
CA CYS A 571 1.74 -19.99 19.87
C CYS A 571 1.25 -18.93 18.87
N ARG A 572 1.62 -17.66 19.09
CA ARG A 572 1.26 -16.54 18.21
C ARG A 572 1.75 -16.71 16.79
N SER A 573 3.03 -17.09 16.62
CA SER A 573 3.62 -17.31 15.30
C SER A 573 2.83 -18.38 14.56
N ARG A 574 2.61 -19.54 15.20
CA ARG A 574 1.85 -20.64 14.62
C ARG A 574 0.44 -20.24 14.17
N LEU A 575 -0.29 -19.47 14.97
CA LEU A 575 -1.62 -18.96 14.58
C LEU A 575 -1.58 -18.12 13.29
N LEU A 576 -0.55 -17.29 13.12
CA LEU A 576 -0.37 -16.49 11.91
C LEU A 576 0.04 -17.37 10.72
N LEU A 577 0.97 -18.31 10.92
CA LEU A 577 1.46 -19.20 9.87
C LEU A 577 0.34 -20.10 9.32
N GLU A 578 -0.48 -20.67 10.21
CA GLU A 578 -1.67 -21.46 9.84
C GLU A 578 -2.67 -20.62 9.05
N TYR A 579 -2.89 -19.36 9.44
CA TYR A 579 -3.77 -18.44 8.71
C TYR A 579 -3.31 -18.21 7.26
N PHE A 580 -2.00 -18.19 7.00
CA PHE A 580 -1.42 -18.09 5.65
C PHE A 580 -1.27 -19.45 4.94
N GLY A 581 -1.74 -20.55 5.53
CA GLY A 581 -1.73 -21.89 4.96
C GLY A 581 -0.44 -22.68 5.19
N GLN A 582 0.31 -22.39 6.27
CA GLN A 582 1.48 -23.18 6.70
C GLN A 582 1.12 -24.05 7.92
N GLU A 583 0.57 -25.23 7.65
CA GLU A 583 0.00 -26.12 8.68
C GLU A 583 1.04 -26.94 9.46
N GLU A 584 2.19 -27.26 8.85
CA GLU A 584 3.28 -28.03 9.50
C GLU A 584 4.28 -27.10 10.21
N THR A 585 3.83 -26.36 11.24
CA THR A 585 4.68 -25.40 11.96
C THR A 585 4.74 -25.70 13.46
N SER A 586 5.97 -25.67 14.01
CA SER A 586 6.22 -25.82 15.44
C SER A 586 6.01 -24.51 16.19
N ASP A 587 5.90 -24.60 17.51
CA ASP A 587 5.79 -23.43 18.38
C ASP A 587 7.10 -22.62 18.36
N CYS A 588 7.03 -21.30 18.14
CA CYS A 588 8.24 -20.47 17.98
C CYS A 588 9.15 -20.38 19.22
N GLY A 589 8.66 -20.72 20.41
CA GLY A 589 9.43 -20.62 21.67
C GLY A 589 9.71 -19.19 22.18
N HIS A 590 9.43 -18.14 21.42
CA HIS A 590 9.82 -16.76 21.78
C HIS A 590 8.67 -15.73 21.77
N CYS A 591 7.42 -16.16 21.56
CA CYS A 591 6.24 -15.31 21.72
C CYS A 591 5.76 -15.24 23.18
N ASP A 592 4.84 -14.32 23.48
CA ASP A 592 4.23 -14.18 24.80
C ASP A 592 3.62 -15.49 25.34
N VAL A 593 2.88 -16.24 24.51
CA VAL A 593 2.27 -17.52 24.90
C VAL A 593 3.33 -18.58 25.17
N CYS A 594 4.30 -18.75 24.26
CA CYS A 594 5.37 -19.74 24.43
C CYS A 594 6.26 -19.46 25.65
N LEU A 595 6.31 -18.23 26.15
CA LEU A 595 7.11 -17.84 27.31
C LEU A 595 6.30 -17.80 28.62
N SER A 596 4.99 -18.07 28.55
CA SER A 596 4.10 -18.13 29.72
C SER A 596 4.32 -19.43 30.50
N ASP A 597 4.25 -19.36 31.83
CA ASP A 597 4.60 -20.50 32.69
C ASP A 597 3.64 -21.67 32.50
N GLY A 598 2.33 -21.44 32.40
CA GLY A 598 1.35 -22.51 32.16
C GLY A 598 1.56 -23.25 30.83
N HIS A 599 1.78 -22.52 29.73
CA HIS A 599 2.06 -23.16 28.44
C HIS A 599 3.39 -23.92 28.44
N LEU A 600 4.38 -23.44 29.20
CA LEU A 600 5.64 -24.13 29.37
C LEU A 600 5.49 -25.42 30.17
N GLU A 601 4.71 -25.40 31.25
CA GLU A 601 4.42 -26.60 32.01
C GLU A 601 3.76 -27.67 31.14
N ASP A 602 2.73 -27.30 30.37
CA ASP A 602 2.02 -28.23 29.48
C ASP A 602 2.95 -28.85 28.43
N ARG A 603 3.81 -28.04 27.81
CA ARG A 603 4.79 -28.52 26.82
C ARG A 603 5.88 -29.40 27.44
N VAL A 604 6.32 -29.10 28.67
CA VAL A 604 7.26 -29.96 29.39
C VAL A 604 6.58 -31.31 29.66
N ARG A 605 5.35 -31.33 30.18
CA ARG A 605 4.58 -32.56 30.40
C ARG A 605 4.41 -33.37 29.10
N GLU A 606 4.07 -32.72 27.99
CA GLU A 606 3.91 -33.35 26.68
C GLU A 606 5.20 -33.99 26.16
N TYR A 607 6.36 -33.34 26.36
CA TYR A 607 7.66 -33.90 26.00
C TYR A 607 7.95 -35.22 26.75
N PHE A 608 7.78 -35.25 28.07
CA PHE A 608 8.04 -36.44 28.88
C PHE A 608 6.99 -37.54 28.65
N ALA A 609 5.74 -37.16 28.33
CA ALA A 609 4.72 -38.11 27.91
C ALA A 609 5.06 -38.78 26.56
N SER A 610 5.63 -38.02 25.62
CA SER A 610 6.03 -38.52 24.29
C SER A 610 7.37 -39.26 24.30
N ASN A 611 8.21 -39.02 25.31
CA ASN A 611 9.54 -39.63 25.46
C ASN A 611 9.68 -40.34 26.81
N PRO A 612 8.97 -41.47 27.02
CA PRO A 612 9.05 -42.20 28.27
C PRO A 612 10.48 -42.69 28.53
N GLY A 613 11.06 -42.28 29.67
CA GLY A 613 12.45 -42.58 30.05
C GLY A 613 13.48 -41.49 29.73
N ALA A 614 13.06 -40.38 29.11
CA ALA A 614 13.92 -39.21 29.01
C ALA A 614 14.11 -38.57 30.40
N GLY A 615 15.33 -38.16 30.72
CA GLY A 615 15.68 -37.43 31.95
C GLY A 615 15.98 -35.95 31.69
N PHE A 616 16.27 -35.19 32.74
CA PHE A 616 16.53 -33.74 32.65
C PHE A 616 17.60 -33.36 31.61
N ASP A 617 18.71 -34.12 31.52
CA ASP A 617 19.81 -33.80 30.60
C ASP A 617 19.41 -33.94 29.12
N GLN A 618 18.58 -34.93 28.80
CA GLN A 618 18.04 -35.09 27.45
C GLN A 618 17.06 -33.96 27.11
N PHE A 619 16.24 -33.54 28.08
CA PHE A 619 15.39 -32.37 27.92
C PHE A 619 16.19 -31.07 27.77
N ALA A 620 17.34 -30.95 28.44
CA ALA A 620 18.24 -29.80 28.30
C ALA A 620 18.87 -29.72 26.91
N LEU A 621 19.26 -30.87 26.33
CA LEU A 621 19.70 -30.97 24.95
C LEU A 621 18.57 -30.60 23.97
N TYR A 622 17.34 -31.05 24.23
CA TYR A 622 16.17 -30.68 23.43
C TYR A 622 15.92 -29.16 23.46
N CYS A 623 15.99 -28.52 24.63
CA CYS A 623 15.86 -27.06 24.76
C CYS A 623 17.01 -26.27 24.11
N ALA A 624 18.16 -26.92 23.87
CA ALA A 624 19.30 -26.31 23.20
C ALA A 624 19.17 -26.34 21.67
N ASP A 625 18.36 -27.26 21.13
CA ASP A 625 18.06 -27.33 19.70
C ASP A 625 17.08 -26.21 19.30
N PRO A 626 17.49 -25.26 18.42
CA PRO A 626 16.59 -24.21 17.92
C PRO A 626 15.35 -24.75 17.21
N ALA A 627 15.40 -25.95 16.61
CA ALA A 627 14.28 -26.56 15.91
C ALA A 627 13.19 -27.08 16.87
N SER A 628 13.51 -27.31 18.14
CA SER A 628 12.57 -27.79 19.17
C SER A 628 11.46 -26.77 19.48
N GLY A 629 11.73 -25.48 19.25
CA GLY A 629 10.86 -24.39 19.67
C GLY A 629 10.68 -24.28 21.18
N MET A 630 11.46 -24.99 22.00
CA MET A 630 11.37 -24.97 23.46
C MET A 630 12.30 -23.89 24.04
N PRO A 631 11.80 -22.88 24.77
CA PRO A 631 12.67 -21.82 25.29
C PRO A 631 13.50 -22.31 26.46
N ARG A 632 14.66 -21.68 26.68
CA ARG A 632 15.51 -21.94 27.86
C ARG A 632 14.79 -21.77 29.20
N LYS A 633 13.76 -20.93 29.27
CA LYS A 633 12.90 -20.77 30.46
C LYS A 633 12.17 -22.09 30.82
N ALA A 634 11.95 -23.00 29.87
CA ALA A 634 11.39 -24.31 30.14
C ALA A 634 12.25 -25.14 31.12
N LEU A 635 13.56 -24.89 31.21
CA LEU A 635 14.43 -25.61 32.14
C LEU A 635 14.10 -25.30 33.61
N SER A 636 13.75 -24.06 33.94
CA SER A 636 13.32 -23.71 35.31
C SER A 636 11.96 -24.32 35.63
N VAL A 637 11.06 -24.37 34.65
CA VAL A 637 9.74 -25.01 34.80
C VAL A 637 9.89 -26.52 34.97
N CYS A 638 10.72 -27.17 34.17
CA CYS A 638 11.04 -28.59 34.29
C CYS A 638 11.63 -28.93 35.65
N ARG A 639 12.54 -28.12 36.20
CA ARG A 639 13.04 -28.31 37.57
C ARG A 639 11.92 -28.24 38.60
N SER A 640 11.04 -27.24 38.50
CA SER A 640 9.89 -27.12 39.40
C SER A 640 8.95 -28.32 39.34
N LEU A 641 8.74 -28.91 38.16
CA LEU A 641 7.90 -30.09 37.96
C LEU A 641 8.56 -31.39 38.43
N ILE A 642 9.89 -31.51 38.31
CA ILE A 642 10.66 -32.60 38.90
C ILE A 642 10.59 -32.50 40.43
N ASP A 643 10.78 -31.29 40.98
CA ASP A 643 10.72 -31.03 42.42
C ASP A 643 9.33 -31.29 43.01
N SER A 644 8.25 -31.07 42.24
CA SER A 644 6.87 -31.40 42.63
C SER A 644 6.51 -32.88 42.45
N GLY A 645 7.37 -33.68 41.82
CA GLY A 645 7.16 -35.10 41.56
C GLY A 645 6.17 -35.39 40.42
N GLU A 646 5.86 -34.40 39.59
CA GLU A 646 4.92 -34.54 38.46
C GLU A 646 5.54 -35.22 37.23
N ILE A 647 6.88 -35.18 37.10
CA ILE A 647 7.63 -35.79 35.99
C ILE A 647 8.89 -36.52 36.53
N PRO A 648 9.37 -37.57 35.83
CA PRO A 648 10.54 -38.34 36.27
C PRO A 648 11.84 -37.51 36.26
N VAL A 649 12.77 -37.89 37.13
CA VAL A 649 14.09 -37.26 37.33
C VAL A 649 15.01 -37.48 36.13
#